data_AF-A0A931PHS8-F1
#
_entry.id   AF-A0A931PHS8-F1
#
_cell.length_a   1.000
_cell.length_b   1.000
_cell.length_c   1.000
_cell.angle_alpha   90.00
_cell.angle_beta   90.00
_cell.angle_gamma   90.00
#
_symmetry.space_group_name_H-M   'P 1'
#
loop_
_entity.id
_entity.type
_entity.pdbx_description
1 polymer ?
#
loop_
_entity_poly.entity_id
_entity_poly.type
_entity_poly.pdbx_seq_one_letter_code
_entity_poly.pdbx_strand_id
1 'polypeptide(L)'
;MSSTADTTLPQSTGPQGSLEEIRAALRAATLEPEQELLPELIRIADLPSDVRARAQSDAAEFVRNARAGAARSSLIDKFLLEYGLSTSEGVTLMRLAEALMRTPDAATADALIKDKVEIGNWRAHVGKSPFPLVNVSTRALMLTAAWLDDVDGKDPLRRVVGATKSMLDRLGDPTIRAAVGQAMRIMGEHFVLGQTIDEALRKSRPYRQRGYLFSYDMLGEAALTAADADKFYADYVRAIKALSSEASSDDVRENPGISVKLSAIHPRYQFVQKHRVMTELVPRVKALALKARSGRLGFNIDAEEADRLDLSLDIIAALVNDPELADWDGFGVVVQAYQRRAPHVIRWLASLARGADRRIMVRLVKGAYWDAEIKRAQVMGLESYPTYTRKVITDVSYLACARLLFQNADVIYPQIATHNALSAELVDELAGDGAEFEFQRLYGMGEALHDRLLAAGERSRIYAPVGGHKELLPYLVRRLLENGANSSFVNQLFDPDLSVDAIVSDPIAAAERLSEAANPEIPSPRDLFRGERLSAIGLDETDPATASRLEEAVIWSADHAGASGPLVAFDIDPTVLKSREIRNPARLNHKLADVREADALLVDRAAKAAAGAAASWARRPSSDRSAALRRAAALLETRYDEFIGLAVNEAGKTIPDAIAEVREAVDFLRYYAARADDLPGEPVGVVACISPWNFPLAIFLGQVAAALATGNVVLAKPAEQTPLIAIRAAELLHEAGIPTAALQLLPGDGPSVGARLVADRRVGGVVFTGSTSVAQAINKTLRARSSEAVLIAETGGINTMIIDSTALLEQAVKDVIASAFQSAGQRCSACRVVLVQKDIADRFAEMLAGAVAELNIGAPELLSVDVGPLIDAEAQSAVSAYIEEMKRHARVIAEAAAPDGLTGHFIRPIAFEVDRIDIVDREVFAPVLHVVRFESSALTSVVERINSLGYGLTMGLHSRIDDAMHQVAARARVGNLYVNRNQIGAVVGVQPFGGEGLSGTGPKAGGPHYLHALRKRNVEPAAETSPAMAAEGSIAMLAQRMELLEAGFEEWRLLVDRHDIFQRAAHAASRDSEDLAAQALSAAAAFIKGVSAPTTLPGPTGEANTLSLRPKGIILCIGGAPGLEVDQVAKALGAGNAVVAPERLAEPIGRALKAVGLQAEIILGLPLAGGAPADLISNPRIAGIAFDGAMADVSHLGVCLADRDGPITPLLSAHDPVWRYGVERTLTINTTAAGGDVRLLSLPS
;
A
#
# COMPACT_ATOMS: atom_id res chain seq x y z
N MET A 1 11.33 -67.76 -34.51
CA MET A 1 11.75 -67.86 -33.10
C MET A 1 11.77 -66.43 -32.55
N SER A 2 10.61 -65.88 -32.19
CA SER A 2 10.01 -65.87 -30.84
C SER A 2 10.80 -65.03 -29.84
N SER A 3 10.44 -63.76 -29.69
CA SER A 3 10.47 -63.02 -28.41
C SER A 3 9.80 -61.66 -28.60
N THR A 4 8.50 -61.60 -28.34
CA THR A 4 7.71 -60.40 -28.07
C THR A 4 8.20 -59.73 -26.79
N ALA A 5 8.78 -58.54 -26.88
CA ALA A 5 8.98 -57.66 -25.73
C ALA A 5 7.88 -56.59 -25.77
N ASP A 6 6.84 -56.89 -25.00
CA ASP A 6 5.71 -56.03 -24.68
C ASP A 6 6.20 -54.90 -23.77
N THR A 7 6.46 -53.72 -24.32
CA THR A 7 6.70 -52.50 -23.54
C THR A 7 5.35 -51.84 -23.27
N THR A 8 4.57 -52.48 -22.40
CA THR A 8 3.55 -51.77 -21.62
C THR A 8 4.31 -50.79 -20.72
N LEU A 9 4.14 -49.49 -20.99
CA LEU A 9 4.44 -48.45 -20.01
C LEU A 9 3.77 -48.87 -18.69
N PRO A 10 4.48 -48.81 -17.55
CA PRO A 10 3.83 -49.08 -16.28
C PRO A 10 2.63 -48.14 -16.20
N GLN A 11 1.44 -48.71 -15.98
CA GLN A 11 0.30 -47.96 -15.49
C GLN A 11 0.78 -47.26 -14.22
N SER A 12 1.20 -46.01 -14.38
CA SER A 12 1.50 -45.11 -13.28
C SER A 12 0.19 -44.97 -12.54
N THR A 13 0.06 -45.72 -11.45
CA THR A 13 -0.94 -45.48 -10.42
C THR A 13 -0.84 -43.99 -10.08
N GLY A 14 -1.83 -43.21 -10.55
CA GLY A 14 -2.04 -41.85 -10.07
C GLY A 14 -2.06 -41.87 -8.53
N PRO A 15 -1.80 -40.74 -7.86
CA PRO A 15 -1.68 -40.75 -6.40
C PRO A 15 -2.88 -41.49 -5.79
N GLN A 16 -2.58 -42.63 -5.14
CA GLN A 16 -3.51 -43.49 -4.42
C GLN A 16 -3.92 -42.79 -3.12
N GLY A 17 -4.53 -41.62 -3.24
CA GLY A 17 -4.96 -40.80 -2.13
C GLY A 17 -6.41 -40.37 -2.31
N SER A 18 -7.12 -40.28 -1.19
CA SER A 18 -8.41 -39.61 -1.07
C SER A 18 -8.33 -38.15 -1.58
N LEU A 19 -9.48 -37.57 -1.93
CA LEU A 19 -9.56 -36.16 -2.34
C LEU A 19 -8.97 -35.21 -1.28
N GLU A 20 -9.09 -35.56 -0.01
CA GLU A 20 -8.55 -34.80 1.12
C GLU A 20 -7.01 -34.84 1.14
N GLU A 21 -6.40 -36.00 0.91
CA GLU A 21 -4.93 -36.14 0.85
C GLU A 21 -4.34 -35.35 -0.33
N ILE A 22 -4.98 -35.41 -1.51
CA ILE A 22 -4.55 -34.62 -2.68
C ILE A 22 -4.68 -33.12 -2.39
N ARG A 23 -5.77 -32.71 -1.72
CA ARG A 23 -6.02 -31.31 -1.36
C ARG A 23 -5.06 -30.82 -0.27
N ALA A 24 -4.65 -31.67 0.66
CA ALA A 24 -3.62 -31.37 1.64
C ALA A 24 -2.25 -31.17 0.97
N ALA A 25 -1.88 -32.04 0.02
CA ALA A 25 -0.65 -31.89 -0.76
C ALA A 25 -0.66 -30.60 -1.60
N LEU A 26 -1.82 -30.23 -2.17
CA LEU A 26 -2.00 -28.94 -2.86
C LEU A 26 -1.72 -27.76 -1.92
N ARG A 27 -2.22 -27.78 -0.69
CA ARG A 27 -1.99 -26.69 0.28
C ARG A 27 -0.52 -26.59 0.68
N ALA A 28 0.14 -27.73 0.90
CA ALA A 28 1.58 -27.79 1.19
C ALA A 28 2.44 -27.19 0.06
N ALA A 29 2.06 -27.43 -1.21
CA ALA A 29 2.76 -26.89 -2.37
C ALA A 29 2.59 -25.37 -2.58
N THR A 30 1.76 -24.68 -1.78
CA THR A 30 1.48 -23.24 -1.96
C THR A 30 2.76 -22.40 -1.94
N LEU A 31 3.63 -22.60 -0.95
CA LEU A 31 4.84 -21.80 -0.75
C LEU A 31 6.13 -22.63 -0.87
N GLU A 32 6.04 -23.88 -1.33
CA GLU A 32 7.16 -24.82 -1.45
C GLU A 32 8.28 -24.25 -2.34
N PRO A 33 9.57 -24.34 -1.95
CA PRO A 33 10.67 -23.76 -2.70
C PRO A 33 10.72 -24.20 -4.18
N GLU A 34 10.92 -23.26 -5.10
CA GLU A 34 10.93 -23.56 -6.55
C GLU A 34 11.99 -24.58 -6.95
N GLN A 35 13.10 -24.63 -6.21
CA GLN A 35 14.20 -25.57 -6.45
C GLN A 35 13.78 -27.03 -6.19
N GLU A 36 12.83 -27.26 -5.28
CA GLU A 36 12.31 -28.58 -4.94
C GLU A 36 11.26 -29.05 -5.97
N LEU A 37 10.48 -28.12 -6.51
CA LEU A 37 9.43 -28.39 -7.49
C LEU A 37 9.97 -28.64 -8.91
N LEU A 38 11.02 -27.92 -9.31
CA LEU A 38 11.47 -27.89 -10.71
C LEU A 38 11.83 -29.28 -11.31
N PRO A 39 12.56 -30.17 -10.61
CA PRO A 39 12.90 -31.49 -11.17
C PRO A 39 11.67 -32.33 -11.52
N GLU A 40 10.64 -32.29 -10.67
CA GLU A 40 9.40 -33.02 -10.91
C GLU A 40 8.60 -32.42 -12.09
N LEU A 41 8.57 -31.09 -12.21
CA LEU A 41 7.94 -30.44 -13.38
C LEU A 41 8.63 -30.85 -14.69
N ILE A 42 9.97 -30.84 -14.73
CA ILE A 42 10.74 -31.28 -15.89
C ILE A 42 10.42 -32.74 -16.22
N ARG A 43 10.41 -33.62 -15.22
CA ARG A 43 10.11 -35.04 -15.39
C ARG A 43 8.72 -35.30 -15.96
N ILE A 44 7.71 -34.52 -15.53
CA ILE A 44 6.33 -34.64 -16.07
C ILE A 44 6.25 -34.07 -17.49
N ALA A 45 6.88 -32.91 -17.74
CA ALA A 45 6.87 -32.24 -19.03
C ALA A 45 7.70 -32.96 -20.11
N ASP A 46 8.55 -33.90 -19.71
CA ASP A 46 9.60 -34.47 -20.57
C ASP A 46 9.09 -34.97 -21.92
N LEU A 47 9.85 -34.66 -22.96
CA LEU A 47 9.65 -35.04 -24.36
C LEU A 47 11.02 -35.37 -24.95
N PRO A 48 11.14 -36.36 -25.84
CA PRO A 48 12.42 -36.65 -26.51
C PRO A 48 13.04 -35.39 -27.15
N SER A 49 14.35 -35.23 -27.02
CA SER A 49 15.03 -34.01 -27.48
C SER A 49 14.91 -33.76 -28.98
N ASP A 50 14.78 -34.81 -29.80
CA ASP A 50 14.53 -34.73 -31.23
C ASP A 50 13.11 -34.21 -31.53
N VAL A 51 12.11 -34.57 -30.72
CA VAL A 51 10.74 -34.04 -30.80
C VAL A 51 10.75 -32.56 -30.46
N ARG A 52 11.40 -32.17 -29.36
CA ARG A 52 11.51 -30.76 -28.95
C ARG A 52 12.20 -29.91 -30.03
N ALA A 53 13.24 -30.44 -30.67
CA ALA A 53 13.93 -29.76 -31.76
C ALA A 53 13.06 -29.56 -33.02
N ARG A 54 12.18 -30.52 -33.35
CA ARG A 54 11.21 -30.37 -34.45
C ARG A 54 10.18 -29.30 -34.14
N ALA A 55 9.51 -29.39 -32.98
CA ALA A 55 8.55 -28.37 -32.54
C ALA A 55 9.16 -26.96 -32.51
N GLN A 56 10.43 -26.86 -32.07
CA GLN A 56 11.20 -25.61 -32.11
C GLN A 56 11.41 -25.10 -33.55
N SER A 57 11.77 -25.98 -34.49
CA SER A 57 11.93 -25.62 -35.91
C SER A 57 10.62 -25.12 -36.52
N ASP A 58 9.50 -25.78 -36.23
CA ASP A 58 8.20 -25.46 -36.79
C ASP A 58 7.65 -24.14 -36.23
N ALA A 59 7.86 -23.90 -34.94
CA ALA A 59 7.60 -22.61 -34.30
C ALA A 59 8.52 -21.51 -34.87
N ALA A 60 9.79 -21.79 -35.13
CA ALA A 60 10.72 -20.83 -35.74
C ALA A 60 10.28 -20.45 -37.16
N GLU A 61 9.81 -21.42 -37.95
CA GLU A 61 9.23 -21.15 -39.27
C GLU A 61 7.97 -20.29 -39.17
N PHE A 62 7.08 -20.57 -38.21
CA PHE A 62 5.93 -19.71 -37.94
C PHE A 62 6.36 -18.26 -37.66
N VAL A 63 7.33 -18.05 -36.76
CA VAL A 63 7.82 -16.71 -36.40
C VAL A 63 8.39 -15.99 -37.64
N ARG A 64 9.19 -16.67 -38.46
CA ARG A 64 9.75 -16.08 -39.71
C ARG A 64 8.62 -15.65 -40.65
N ASN A 65 7.62 -16.50 -40.85
CA ASN A 65 6.48 -16.22 -41.72
C ASN A 65 5.60 -15.08 -41.17
N ALA A 66 5.35 -15.05 -39.87
CA ALA A 66 4.61 -13.99 -39.19
C ALA A 66 5.31 -12.63 -39.32
N ARG A 67 6.64 -12.59 -39.12
CA ARG A 67 7.45 -11.38 -39.32
C ARG A 67 7.43 -10.90 -40.77
N ALA A 68 7.55 -11.80 -41.75
CA ALA A 68 7.47 -11.45 -43.17
C ALA A 68 6.08 -10.90 -43.57
N GLY A 69 5.02 -11.38 -42.92
CA GLY A 69 3.65 -10.93 -43.10
C GLY A 69 3.27 -9.62 -42.38
N ALA A 70 4.16 -9.04 -41.56
CA ALA A 70 3.85 -7.91 -40.68
C ALA A 70 3.37 -6.64 -41.41
N ALA A 71 3.69 -6.45 -42.69
CA ALA A 71 3.12 -5.34 -43.48
C ALA A 71 1.58 -5.43 -43.60
N ARG A 72 1.02 -6.65 -43.53
CA ARG A 72 -0.41 -6.97 -43.61
C ARG A 72 -1.09 -7.16 -42.24
N SER A 73 -0.37 -6.97 -41.13
CA SER A 73 -0.89 -7.16 -39.77
C SER A 73 -1.94 -6.12 -39.36
N SER A 74 -2.63 -6.38 -38.26
CA SER A 74 -3.70 -5.54 -37.74
C SER A 74 -3.18 -4.15 -37.32
N LEU A 75 -4.09 -3.17 -37.19
CA LEU A 75 -3.73 -1.81 -36.77
C LEU A 75 -3.04 -1.81 -35.39
N ILE A 76 -3.40 -2.77 -34.52
CA ILE A 76 -2.84 -2.87 -33.19
C ILE A 76 -1.44 -3.47 -33.21
N ASP A 77 -1.16 -4.52 -33.99
CA ASP A 77 0.20 -5.06 -34.12
C ASP A 77 1.18 -3.97 -34.58
N LYS A 78 0.72 -3.10 -35.48
CA LYS A 78 1.47 -1.91 -35.96
C LYS A 78 1.64 -0.83 -34.91
N PHE A 79 0.65 -0.67 -34.03
CA PHE A 79 0.69 0.24 -32.90
C PHE A 79 1.66 -0.28 -31.79
N LEU A 80 1.60 -1.58 -31.48
CA LEU A 80 2.51 -2.27 -30.57
C LEU A 80 3.96 -2.19 -31.05
N LEU A 81 4.18 -2.37 -32.36
CA LEU A 81 5.49 -2.24 -33.00
C LEU A 81 6.08 -0.83 -32.88
N GLU A 82 5.27 0.22 -32.98
CA GLU A 82 5.76 1.61 -32.97
C GLU A 82 5.98 2.15 -31.55
N TYR A 83 5.08 1.81 -30.62
CA TYR A 83 5.08 2.38 -29.28
C TYR A 83 5.58 1.43 -28.20
N GLY A 84 5.58 0.11 -28.43
CA GLY A 84 5.94 -0.92 -27.44
C GLY A 84 5.13 -0.83 -26.14
N LEU A 85 4.26 -1.78 -25.83
CA LEU A 85 3.44 -1.68 -24.61
C LEU A 85 4.23 -1.79 -23.30
N SER A 86 5.48 -2.27 -23.34
CA SER A 86 6.41 -2.25 -22.20
C SER A 86 7.16 -0.93 -22.06
N THR A 87 7.06 0.00 -23.01
CA THR A 87 7.73 1.30 -22.91
C THR A 87 6.98 2.22 -21.95
N SER A 88 7.69 3.22 -21.43
CA SER A 88 7.10 4.31 -20.65
C SER A 88 5.95 5.00 -21.39
N GLU A 89 6.10 5.22 -22.70
CA GLU A 89 5.16 5.91 -23.56
C GLU A 89 3.88 5.07 -23.80
N GLY A 90 4.05 3.77 -24.07
CA GLY A 90 2.94 2.84 -24.25
C GLY A 90 2.07 2.73 -23.00
N VAL A 91 2.70 2.55 -21.83
CA VAL A 91 1.99 2.50 -20.54
C VAL A 91 1.30 3.84 -20.23
N THR A 92 1.95 4.97 -20.50
CA THR A 92 1.39 6.31 -20.25
C THR A 92 0.15 6.57 -21.10
N LEU A 93 0.17 6.22 -22.39
CA LEU A 93 -0.99 6.37 -23.26
C LEU A 93 -2.17 5.50 -22.80
N MET A 94 -1.90 4.30 -22.28
CA MET A 94 -2.94 3.40 -21.79
C MET A 94 -3.56 3.87 -20.47
N ARG A 95 -2.73 4.40 -19.55
CA ARG A 95 -3.21 5.07 -18.34
C ARG A 95 -4.09 6.26 -18.68
N LEU A 96 -3.67 7.05 -19.68
CA LEU A 96 -4.47 8.15 -20.20
C LEU A 96 -5.80 7.64 -20.79
N ALA A 97 -5.79 6.57 -21.58
CA ALA A 97 -6.99 5.97 -22.17
C ALA A 97 -8.01 5.54 -21.10
N GLU A 98 -7.52 4.84 -20.07
CA GLU A 98 -8.29 4.33 -18.95
C GLU A 98 -8.96 5.45 -18.16
N ALA A 99 -8.16 6.41 -17.70
CA ALA A 99 -8.64 7.50 -16.87
C ALA A 99 -9.52 8.49 -17.67
N LEU A 100 -9.17 8.81 -18.92
CA LEU A 100 -9.91 9.78 -19.72
C LEU A 100 -11.32 9.32 -20.06
N MET A 101 -11.53 8.04 -20.38
CA MET A 101 -12.87 7.52 -20.68
C MET A 101 -13.79 7.43 -19.46
N ARG A 102 -13.23 7.55 -18.25
CA ARG A 102 -13.96 7.49 -16.97
C ARG A 102 -14.18 8.85 -16.33
N THR A 103 -13.35 9.82 -16.68
CA THR A 103 -13.43 11.17 -16.16
C THR A 103 -14.66 11.87 -16.75
N PRO A 104 -15.71 12.14 -15.95
CA PRO A 104 -16.97 12.67 -16.46
C PRO A 104 -16.88 14.18 -16.77
N ASP A 105 -15.98 14.91 -16.10
CA ASP A 105 -15.86 16.35 -16.21
C ASP A 105 -14.77 16.79 -17.19
N ALA A 106 -15.02 17.91 -17.86
CA ALA A 106 -14.17 18.42 -18.93
C ALA A 106 -12.80 18.90 -18.44
N ALA A 107 -12.76 19.61 -17.30
CA ALA A 107 -11.57 20.30 -16.85
C ALA A 107 -10.51 19.32 -16.35
N THR A 108 -10.92 18.33 -15.56
CA THR A 108 -10.03 17.28 -15.06
C THR A 108 -9.57 16.37 -16.20
N ALA A 109 -10.42 16.11 -17.20
CA ALA A 109 -10.03 15.39 -18.41
C ALA A 109 -8.94 16.12 -19.21
N ASP A 110 -9.06 17.44 -19.36
CA ASP A 110 -8.04 18.25 -20.04
C ASP A 110 -6.73 18.30 -19.24
N ALA A 111 -6.81 18.43 -17.90
CA ALA A 111 -5.65 18.37 -17.02
C ALA A 111 -4.93 17.02 -17.11
N LEU A 112 -5.67 15.91 -17.14
CA LEU A 112 -5.12 14.57 -17.33
C LEU A 112 -4.45 14.40 -18.71
N ILE A 113 -5.07 14.90 -19.78
CA ILE A 113 -4.47 14.87 -21.12
C ILE A 113 -3.15 15.66 -21.11
N LYS A 114 -3.17 16.88 -20.57
CA LYS A 114 -1.97 17.72 -20.46
C LYS A 114 -0.85 16.98 -19.71
N ASP A 115 -1.12 16.54 -18.48
CA ASP A 115 -0.18 15.83 -17.60
C ASP A 115 0.47 14.62 -18.29
N LYS A 116 -0.34 13.74 -18.90
CA LYS A 116 0.18 12.51 -19.54
C LYS A 116 0.84 12.74 -20.89
N VAL A 117 0.44 13.78 -21.63
CA VAL A 117 1.06 14.12 -22.92
C VAL A 117 2.38 14.86 -22.72
N GLU A 118 2.56 15.67 -21.67
CA GLU A 118 3.83 16.35 -21.38
C GLU A 118 4.97 15.38 -21.03
N ILE A 119 4.65 14.25 -20.40
CA ILE A 119 5.64 13.28 -19.91
C ILE A 119 6.27 12.45 -21.05
N GLY A 120 5.62 12.30 -22.20
CA GLY A 120 6.10 11.44 -23.29
C GLY A 120 7.08 12.11 -24.25
N ASN A 121 8.14 11.40 -24.66
CA ASN A 121 9.09 11.88 -25.68
C ASN A 121 8.58 11.64 -27.12
N TRP A 122 7.38 12.15 -27.42
CA TRP A 122 6.66 11.87 -28.68
C TRP A 122 7.41 12.28 -29.95
N ARG A 123 8.32 13.27 -29.83
CA ARG A 123 9.21 13.74 -30.91
C ARG A 123 10.10 12.63 -31.46
N ALA A 124 10.46 11.64 -30.64
CA ALA A 124 11.32 10.53 -31.05
C ALA A 124 10.65 9.57 -32.05
N HIS A 125 9.32 9.58 -32.21
CA HIS A 125 8.56 8.63 -33.04
C HIS A 125 8.03 9.25 -34.36
N VAL A 126 8.35 10.51 -34.66
CA VAL A 126 7.82 11.22 -35.84
C VAL A 126 8.41 10.68 -37.14
N GLY A 127 7.54 10.21 -38.04
CA GLY A 127 7.94 9.77 -39.38
C GLY A 127 8.75 8.48 -39.41
N LYS A 128 8.87 7.79 -38.26
CA LYS A 128 9.53 6.49 -38.14
C LYS A 128 8.60 5.33 -38.46
N SER A 129 7.29 5.52 -38.26
CA SER A 129 6.30 4.53 -38.65
C SER A 129 6.11 4.45 -40.16
N PRO A 130 6.22 3.28 -40.81
CA PRO A 130 5.91 3.10 -42.22
C PRO A 130 4.40 3.17 -42.53
N PHE A 131 3.54 3.42 -41.53
CA PHE A 131 2.08 3.36 -41.66
C PHE A 131 1.39 4.74 -41.52
N PRO A 132 0.54 5.17 -42.49
CA PRO A 132 -0.06 6.51 -42.50
C PRO A 132 -0.98 6.81 -41.31
N LEU A 133 -1.75 5.83 -40.83
CA LEU A 133 -2.74 6.02 -39.75
C LEU A 133 -2.09 6.17 -38.37
N VAL A 134 -0.99 5.42 -38.13
CA VAL A 134 -0.17 5.54 -36.91
C VAL A 134 0.47 6.92 -36.86
N ASN A 135 0.99 7.40 -38.00
CA ASN A 135 1.52 8.76 -38.15
C ASN A 135 0.47 9.86 -37.93
N VAL A 136 -0.83 9.61 -38.19
CA VAL A 136 -1.92 10.57 -37.91
C VAL A 136 -2.18 10.67 -36.40
N SER A 137 -2.20 9.56 -35.67
CA SER A 137 -2.26 9.54 -34.19
C SER A 137 -1.03 10.18 -33.54
N THR A 138 0.19 9.90 -34.05
CA THR A 138 1.41 10.59 -33.60
C THR A 138 1.34 12.08 -33.86
N ARG A 139 0.79 12.50 -35.02
CA ARG A 139 0.57 13.92 -35.35
C ARG A 139 -0.48 14.59 -34.45
N ALA A 140 -1.52 13.87 -34.01
CA ALA A 140 -2.51 14.40 -33.07
C ALA A 140 -1.92 14.58 -31.65
N LEU A 141 -1.14 13.61 -31.16
CA LEU A 141 -0.40 13.72 -29.91
C LEU A 141 0.66 14.85 -29.98
N MET A 142 1.34 14.99 -31.12
CA MET A 142 2.32 16.05 -31.37
C MET A 142 1.70 17.44 -31.55
N LEU A 143 0.51 17.55 -32.15
CA LEU A 143 -0.23 18.82 -32.18
C LEU A 143 -0.58 19.30 -30.77
N THR A 144 -0.77 18.36 -29.84
CA THR A 144 -1.02 18.62 -28.42
C THR A 144 0.30 18.97 -27.69
N ALA A 145 1.40 18.25 -27.94
CA ALA A 145 2.71 18.53 -27.35
C ALA A 145 3.36 19.83 -27.88
N ALA A 146 3.20 20.13 -29.18
CA ALA A 146 3.69 21.37 -29.79
C ALA A 146 2.88 22.61 -29.39
N TRP A 147 1.65 22.43 -28.91
CA TRP A 147 0.82 23.48 -28.32
C TRP A 147 1.29 23.86 -26.90
N LEU A 148 1.84 22.89 -26.15
CA LEU A 148 2.33 23.08 -24.78
C LEU A 148 3.70 23.78 -24.71
N ASP A 149 4.57 23.54 -25.71
CA ASP A 149 5.86 24.23 -25.84
C ASP A 149 5.75 25.76 -26.11
N ASP A 150 4.55 26.32 -26.34
CA ASP A 150 4.33 27.77 -26.51
C ASP A 150 3.94 28.49 -25.19
N VAL A 151 3.86 27.75 -24.07
CA VAL A 151 3.53 28.29 -22.72
C VAL A 151 4.78 28.60 -21.88
N ASP A 152 5.91 27.92 -22.11
CA ASP A 152 7.17 28.18 -21.41
C ASP A 152 8.14 29.01 -22.27
N GLY A 153 8.01 30.33 -22.15
CA GLY A 153 8.74 31.32 -22.96
C GLY A 153 10.26 31.30 -22.81
N LYS A 154 10.96 30.46 -23.58
CA LYS A 154 12.42 30.51 -23.78
C LYS A 154 12.85 30.14 -25.22
N ASP A 155 12.48 30.93 -26.22
CA ASP A 155 13.16 30.89 -27.53
C ASP A 155 13.21 32.28 -28.22
N PRO A 156 14.39 32.82 -28.59
CA PRO A 156 14.54 34.10 -29.31
C PRO A 156 13.96 34.14 -30.74
N LEU A 157 13.49 33.03 -31.31
CA LEU A 157 13.00 32.94 -32.70
C LEU A 157 11.57 33.49 -32.94
N ARG A 158 11.00 34.24 -32.00
CA ARG A 158 9.60 34.72 -32.03
C ARG A 158 9.27 35.91 -32.96
N ARG A 159 10.09 36.22 -33.99
CA ARG A 159 9.81 37.35 -34.92
C ARG A 159 9.18 36.98 -36.27
N VAL A 160 9.05 35.69 -36.63
CA VAL A 160 8.58 35.31 -37.98
C VAL A 160 7.21 34.61 -37.98
N VAL A 161 6.68 34.17 -36.84
CA VAL A 161 5.43 33.39 -36.77
C VAL A 161 4.27 34.19 -36.15
N GLY A 162 4.06 35.40 -36.64
CA GLY A 162 2.96 36.28 -36.18
C GLY A 162 1.60 36.04 -36.83
N ALA A 163 1.50 35.14 -37.82
CA ALA A 163 0.31 35.01 -38.68
C ALA A 163 -0.53 33.74 -38.44
N THR A 164 -0.06 32.77 -37.66
CA THR A 164 -0.77 31.49 -37.38
C THR A 164 -1.51 31.45 -36.04
N LYS A 165 -1.41 32.51 -35.24
CA LYS A 165 -1.96 32.61 -33.88
C LYS A 165 -3.51 32.53 -33.83
N SER A 166 -4.22 32.92 -34.90
CA SER A 166 -5.71 33.00 -34.88
C SER A 166 -6.44 31.74 -35.36
N MET A 167 -5.75 30.77 -35.97
CA MET A 167 -6.36 29.55 -36.49
C MET A 167 -6.33 28.39 -35.51
N LEU A 168 -5.32 28.33 -34.63
CA LEU A 168 -5.16 27.27 -33.63
C LEU A 168 -5.97 27.55 -32.33
N ASP A 169 -6.12 28.82 -31.93
CA ASP A 169 -7.05 29.22 -30.85
C ASP A 169 -8.53 28.93 -31.18
N ARG A 170 -8.85 28.75 -32.47
CA ARG A 170 -10.20 28.36 -32.93
C ARG A 170 -10.48 26.86 -32.87
N LEU A 171 -9.47 26.02 -32.58
CA LEU A 171 -9.54 24.56 -32.59
C LEU A 171 -9.39 23.92 -31.18
N GLY A 172 -9.67 24.67 -30.11
CA GLY A 172 -9.31 24.38 -28.70
C GLY A 172 -9.63 22.99 -28.11
N ASP A 173 -9.39 22.84 -26.79
CA ASP A 173 -9.46 21.61 -25.97
C ASP A 173 -10.57 20.60 -26.36
N PRO A 174 -11.81 21.02 -26.72
CA PRO A 174 -12.85 20.07 -27.15
C PRO A 174 -12.49 19.23 -28.38
N THR A 175 -11.72 19.77 -29.34
CA THR A 175 -11.36 19.06 -30.58
C THR A 175 -10.30 17.99 -30.32
N ILE A 176 -9.30 18.31 -29.49
CA ILE A 176 -8.24 17.38 -29.08
C ILE A 176 -8.85 16.27 -28.21
N ARG A 177 -9.70 16.62 -27.24
CA ARG A 177 -10.41 15.65 -26.41
C ARG A 177 -11.31 14.73 -27.25
N ALA A 178 -12.03 15.28 -28.22
CA ALA A 178 -12.83 14.48 -29.15
C ALA A 178 -11.97 13.54 -30.00
N ALA A 179 -10.81 14.00 -30.48
CA ALA A 179 -9.88 13.19 -31.26
C ALA A 179 -9.23 12.06 -30.44
N VAL A 180 -8.72 12.36 -29.24
CA VAL A 180 -8.14 11.38 -28.30
C VAL A 180 -9.22 10.38 -27.86
N GLY A 181 -10.39 10.87 -27.44
CA GLY A 181 -11.52 10.02 -27.04
C GLY A 181 -12.03 9.13 -28.18
N GLN A 182 -12.01 9.61 -29.43
CA GLN A 182 -12.33 8.79 -30.62
C GLN A 182 -11.27 7.71 -30.87
N ALA A 183 -9.98 8.06 -30.78
CA ALA A 183 -8.88 7.11 -30.94
C ALA A 183 -8.92 6.00 -29.87
N MET A 184 -9.21 6.36 -28.61
CA MET A 184 -9.35 5.39 -27.53
C MET A 184 -10.54 4.45 -27.74
N ARG A 185 -11.66 4.95 -28.25
CA ARG A 185 -12.83 4.12 -28.57
C ARG A 185 -12.53 3.10 -29.67
N ILE A 186 -11.83 3.54 -30.72
CA ILE A 186 -11.37 2.65 -31.79
C ILE A 186 -10.43 1.57 -31.23
N MET A 187 -9.54 1.90 -30.30
CA MET A 187 -8.69 0.90 -29.65
C MET A 187 -9.49 -0.06 -28.74
N GLY A 188 -10.49 0.44 -28.01
CA GLY A 188 -11.38 -0.40 -27.19
C GLY A 188 -12.16 -1.43 -28.00
N GLU A 189 -12.58 -1.09 -29.22
CA GLU A 189 -13.26 -2.01 -30.15
C GLU A 189 -12.39 -3.18 -30.62
N HIS A 190 -11.06 -3.09 -30.48
CA HIS A 190 -10.15 -4.20 -30.82
C HIS A 190 -10.01 -5.24 -29.70
N PHE A 191 -10.32 -4.90 -28.45
CA PHE A 191 -10.20 -5.79 -27.29
C PHE A 191 -11.54 -6.33 -26.78
N VAL A 192 -12.66 -5.74 -27.22
CA VAL A 192 -14.00 -6.19 -26.88
C VAL A 192 -14.74 -6.56 -28.15
N LEU A 193 -15.33 -7.75 -28.15
CA LEU A 193 -16.09 -8.22 -29.30
C LEU A 193 -17.38 -7.40 -29.48
N GLY A 194 -18.05 -6.99 -28.40
CA GLY A 194 -19.20 -6.09 -28.44
C GLY A 194 -19.59 -5.56 -27.07
N GLN A 195 -20.33 -4.45 -27.01
CA GLN A 195 -20.79 -3.86 -25.75
C GLN A 195 -21.92 -4.67 -25.10
N THR A 196 -22.63 -5.45 -25.91
CA THR A 196 -23.71 -6.34 -25.48
C THR A 196 -23.52 -7.71 -26.09
N ILE A 197 -24.15 -8.73 -25.50
CA ILE A 197 -24.07 -10.10 -26.03
C ILE A 197 -24.63 -10.20 -27.45
N ASP A 198 -25.70 -9.46 -27.77
CA ASP A 198 -26.30 -9.46 -29.11
C ASP A 198 -25.35 -8.86 -30.15
N GLU A 199 -24.64 -7.78 -29.78
CA GLU A 199 -23.62 -7.20 -30.64
C GLU A 199 -22.46 -8.17 -30.87
N ALA A 200 -22.01 -8.82 -29.80
CA ALA A 200 -20.93 -9.80 -29.84
C ALA A 200 -21.29 -11.02 -30.71
N LEU A 201 -22.53 -11.52 -30.61
CA LEU A 201 -23.07 -12.59 -31.45
C LEU A 201 -23.10 -12.24 -32.94
N ARG A 202 -23.42 -10.97 -33.26
CA ARG A 202 -23.39 -10.48 -34.64
C ARG A 202 -21.97 -10.39 -35.17
N LYS A 203 -21.04 -9.86 -34.38
CA LYS A 203 -19.62 -9.70 -34.74
C LYS A 203 -18.84 -11.02 -34.75
N SER A 204 -19.30 -12.07 -34.06
CA SER A 204 -18.67 -13.40 -34.09
C SER A 204 -18.96 -14.21 -35.36
N ARG A 205 -20.02 -13.88 -36.12
CA ARG A 205 -20.44 -14.64 -37.32
C ARG A 205 -19.32 -14.88 -38.35
N PRO A 206 -18.50 -13.88 -38.74
CA PRO A 206 -17.43 -14.10 -39.72
C PRO A 206 -16.36 -15.08 -39.24
N TYR A 207 -16.07 -15.10 -37.93
CA TYR A 207 -15.13 -16.05 -37.33
C TYR A 207 -15.72 -17.46 -37.27
N ARG A 208 -17.01 -17.59 -36.88
CA ARG A 208 -17.70 -18.88 -36.88
C ARG A 208 -17.77 -19.51 -38.27
N GLN A 209 -17.99 -18.70 -39.31
CA GLN A 209 -17.95 -19.16 -40.71
C GLN A 209 -16.56 -19.68 -41.13
N ARG A 210 -15.49 -19.25 -40.46
CA ARG A 210 -14.12 -19.76 -40.66
C ARG A 210 -13.80 -21.00 -39.80
N GLY A 211 -14.73 -21.47 -38.97
CA GLY A 211 -14.56 -22.63 -38.11
C GLY A 211 -14.21 -22.32 -36.64
N TYR A 212 -14.10 -21.05 -36.25
CA TYR A 212 -13.84 -20.70 -34.86
C TYR A 212 -15.04 -20.95 -33.94
N LEU A 213 -14.74 -21.42 -32.73
CA LEU A 213 -15.68 -21.50 -31.61
C LEU A 213 -15.53 -20.28 -30.69
N PHE A 214 -16.48 -20.07 -29.77
CA PHE A 214 -16.45 -18.93 -28.86
C PHE A 214 -16.70 -19.33 -27.40
N SER A 215 -16.04 -18.65 -26.47
CA SER A 215 -16.38 -18.56 -25.05
C SER A 215 -16.51 -17.08 -24.69
N TYR A 216 -17.68 -16.65 -24.23
CA TYR A 216 -17.94 -15.23 -23.97
C TYR A 216 -17.63 -14.87 -22.52
N ASP A 217 -16.84 -13.82 -22.31
CA ASP A 217 -16.49 -13.24 -21.01
C ASP A 217 -17.25 -11.94 -20.80
N MET A 218 -18.14 -11.90 -19.81
CA MET A 218 -19.04 -10.75 -19.60
C MET A 218 -18.39 -9.57 -18.88
N LEU A 219 -17.05 -9.56 -18.72
CA LEU A 219 -16.24 -8.50 -18.13
C LEU A 219 -16.58 -8.09 -16.68
N GLY A 220 -17.61 -8.67 -16.07
CA GLY A 220 -17.92 -8.50 -14.66
C GLY A 220 -16.87 -9.17 -13.79
N GLU A 221 -16.35 -8.43 -12.81
CA GLU A 221 -15.41 -8.90 -11.80
C GLU A 221 -15.49 -8.05 -10.54
N ALA A 222 -15.04 -8.61 -9.41
CA ALA A 222 -14.83 -7.89 -8.16
C ALA A 222 -15.99 -6.99 -7.72
N ALA A 223 -17.22 -7.54 -7.70
CA ALA A 223 -18.39 -6.87 -7.14
C ALA A 223 -18.06 -6.35 -5.74
N LEU A 224 -18.40 -5.08 -5.49
CA LEU A 224 -18.15 -4.46 -4.19
C LEU A 224 -19.44 -4.38 -3.36
N THR A 225 -20.58 -4.38 -4.03
CA THR A 225 -21.91 -4.29 -3.42
C THR A 225 -22.80 -5.45 -3.86
N ALA A 226 -23.84 -5.76 -3.09
CA ALA A 226 -24.88 -6.71 -3.51
C ALA A 226 -25.52 -6.29 -4.85
N ALA A 227 -25.71 -4.99 -5.09
CA ALA A 227 -26.28 -4.46 -6.33
C ALA A 227 -25.38 -4.74 -7.54
N ASP A 228 -24.05 -4.63 -7.40
CA ASP A 228 -23.10 -5.02 -8.45
C ASP A 228 -23.23 -6.51 -8.75
N ALA A 229 -23.24 -7.34 -7.70
CA ALA A 229 -23.36 -8.78 -7.82
C ALA A 229 -24.66 -9.21 -8.53
N ASP A 230 -25.78 -8.55 -8.20
CA ASP A 230 -27.08 -8.81 -8.83
C ASP A 230 -27.12 -8.35 -10.29
N LYS A 231 -26.50 -7.19 -10.61
CA LYS A 231 -26.35 -6.72 -11.98
C LYS A 231 -25.57 -7.73 -12.82
N PHE A 232 -24.38 -8.15 -12.36
CA PHE A 232 -23.53 -9.10 -13.10
C PHE A 232 -24.19 -10.47 -13.22
N TYR A 233 -24.88 -10.94 -12.17
CA TYR A 233 -25.67 -12.16 -12.24
C TYR A 233 -26.74 -12.07 -13.35
N ALA A 234 -27.46 -10.94 -13.44
CA ALA A 234 -28.45 -10.72 -14.49
C ALA A 234 -27.83 -10.62 -15.88
N ASP A 235 -26.63 -10.03 -16.01
CA ASP A 235 -25.85 -10.02 -17.26
C ASP A 235 -25.51 -11.45 -17.72
N TYR A 236 -25.04 -12.32 -16.82
CA TYR A 236 -24.79 -13.74 -17.12
C TYR A 236 -26.08 -14.47 -17.52
N VAL A 237 -27.20 -14.27 -16.82
CA VAL A 237 -28.49 -14.89 -17.19
C VAL A 237 -28.93 -14.48 -18.60
N ARG A 238 -28.81 -13.19 -18.94
CA ARG A 238 -29.13 -12.69 -20.29
C ARG A 238 -28.22 -13.30 -21.34
N ALA A 239 -26.92 -13.36 -21.07
CA ALA A 239 -25.94 -13.93 -21.99
C ALA A 239 -26.19 -15.42 -22.25
N ILE A 240 -26.41 -16.22 -21.20
CA ILE A 240 -26.74 -17.65 -21.33
C ILE A 240 -27.99 -17.85 -22.18
N LYS A 241 -29.03 -17.04 -21.96
CA LYS A 241 -30.27 -17.12 -22.75
C LYS A 241 -30.03 -16.84 -24.24
N ALA A 242 -29.27 -15.79 -24.55
CA ALA A 242 -28.95 -15.43 -25.94
C ALA A 242 -28.11 -16.52 -26.62
N LEU A 243 -27.08 -17.02 -25.93
CA LEU A 243 -26.18 -18.07 -26.42
C LEU A 243 -26.88 -19.41 -26.66
N SER A 244 -27.87 -19.76 -25.82
CA SER A 244 -28.64 -21.00 -25.96
C SER A 244 -29.35 -21.09 -27.31
N SER A 245 -29.69 -19.96 -27.93
CA SER A 245 -30.34 -19.92 -29.24
C SER A 245 -29.37 -20.17 -30.40
N GLU A 246 -28.07 -20.11 -30.14
CA GLU A 246 -26.98 -20.33 -31.12
C GLU A 246 -26.35 -21.72 -30.98
N ALA A 247 -26.75 -22.51 -29.98
CA ALA A 247 -26.29 -23.87 -29.76
C ALA A 247 -27.04 -24.88 -30.65
N SER A 248 -26.34 -25.40 -31.66
CA SER A 248 -26.92 -26.27 -32.69
C SER A 248 -26.47 -27.73 -32.62
N SER A 249 -25.39 -28.05 -31.90
CA SER A 249 -24.85 -29.40 -31.77
C SER A 249 -25.35 -30.07 -30.48
N ASP A 250 -25.41 -31.41 -30.51
CA ASP A 250 -25.57 -32.22 -29.29
C ASP A 250 -24.25 -32.34 -28.53
N ASP A 251 -23.11 -32.15 -29.21
CA ASP A 251 -21.80 -32.04 -28.58
C ASP A 251 -21.58 -30.63 -28.04
N VAL A 252 -21.52 -30.50 -26.70
CA VAL A 252 -21.29 -29.23 -26.01
C VAL A 252 -19.98 -28.56 -26.44
N ARG A 253 -18.99 -29.34 -26.89
CA ARG A 253 -17.70 -28.84 -27.36
C ARG A 253 -17.83 -28.05 -28.65
N GLU A 254 -18.87 -28.28 -29.45
CA GLU A 254 -19.11 -27.55 -30.70
C GLU A 254 -20.00 -26.32 -30.51
N ASN A 255 -20.60 -26.17 -29.33
CA ASN A 255 -21.49 -25.07 -29.00
C ASN A 255 -20.73 -23.87 -28.40
N PRO A 256 -21.36 -22.68 -28.35
CA PRO A 256 -20.82 -21.53 -27.63
C PRO A 256 -20.64 -21.83 -26.14
N GLY A 257 -19.61 -21.24 -25.54
CA GLY A 257 -19.39 -21.26 -24.11
C GLY A 257 -19.56 -19.90 -23.46
N ILE A 258 -19.65 -19.88 -22.14
CA ILE A 258 -19.57 -18.68 -21.30
C ILE A 258 -18.49 -18.87 -20.23
N SER A 259 -17.82 -17.78 -19.85
CA SER A 259 -16.86 -17.72 -18.76
C SER A 259 -17.42 -16.83 -17.64
N VAL A 260 -17.40 -17.34 -16.42
CA VAL A 260 -17.96 -16.70 -15.23
C VAL A 260 -16.86 -16.50 -14.19
N LYS A 261 -16.77 -15.27 -13.66
CA LYS A 261 -15.89 -14.91 -12.55
C LYS A 261 -16.71 -14.93 -11.26
N LEU A 262 -16.24 -15.67 -10.26
CA LEU A 262 -16.96 -15.85 -9.00
C LEU A 262 -17.03 -14.54 -8.20
N SER A 263 -15.98 -13.72 -8.29
CA SER A 263 -15.95 -12.38 -7.69
C SER A 263 -16.99 -11.41 -8.25
N ALA A 264 -17.51 -11.66 -9.45
CA ALA A 264 -18.52 -10.81 -10.07
C ALA A 264 -19.91 -10.97 -9.45
N ILE A 265 -20.20 -12.11 -8.82
CA ILE A 265 -21.56 -12.49 -8.42
C ILE A 265 -21.72 -12.68 -6.91
N HIS A 266 -20.71 -12.27 -6.13
CA HIS A 266 -20.79 -12.13 -4.68
C HIS A 266 -19.81 -11.07 -4.18
N PRO A 267 -20.27 -10.07 -3.40
CA PRO A 267 -19.42 -8.94 -3.00
C PRO A 267 -18.30 -9.32 -2.02
N ARG A 268 -18.46 -10.45 -1.32
CA ARG A 268 -17.54 -10.94 -0.31
C ARG A 268 -16.96 -12.33 -0.66
N TYR A 269 -16.56 -12.52 -1.92
CA TYR A 269 -15.91 -13.77 -2.37
C TYR A 269 -14.47 -13.87 -1.83
N GLN A 270 -14.37 -14.31 -0.57
CA GLN A 270 -13.15 -14.38 0.23
C GLN A 270 -13.22 -15.60 1.16
N PHE A 271 -12.07 -16.24 1.45
CA PHE A 271 -12.01 -17.41 2.34
C PHE A 271 -12.58 -17.13 3.73
N VAL A 272 -12.27 -15.97 4.31
CA VAL A 272 -12.79 -15.57 5.63
C VAL A 272 -14.32 -15.45 5.68
N GLN A 273 -14.97 -15.34 4.51
CA GLN A 273 -16.43 -15.31 4.35
C GLN A 273 -16.98 -16.63 3.79
N LYS A 274 -16.25 -17.74 3.96
CA LYS A 274 -16.59 -19.06 3.39
C LYS A 274 -18.02 -19.48 3.66
N HIS A 275 -18.55 -19.26 4.87
CA HIS A 275 -19.94 -19.60 5.17
C HIS A 275 -20.93 -18.91 4.20
N ARG A 276 -20.86 -17.57 4.11
CA ARG A 276 -21.66 -16.76 3.19
C ARG A 276 -21.48 -17.20 1.74
N VAL A 277 -20.24 -17.42 1.32
CA VAL A 277 -19.93 -17.88 -0.04
C VAL A 277 -20.61 -19.22 -0.33
N MET A 278 -20.52 -20.19 0.57
CA MET A 278 -21.14 -21.50 0.36
C MET A 278 -22.68 -21.44 0.39
N THR A 279 -23.28 -20.54 1.17
CA THR A 279 -24.75 -20.43 1.29
C THR A 279 -25.40 -19.48 0.28
N GLU A 280 -24.68 -18.47 -0.19
CA GLU A 280 -25.20 -17.40 -1.07
C GLU A 280 -24.68 -17.54 -2.51
N LEU A 281 -23.38 -17.76 -2.70
CA LEU A 281 -22.75 -17.81 -4.03
C LEU A 281 -22.96 -19.16 -4.72
N VAL A 282 -22.77 -20.29 -4.03
CA VAL A 282 -22.92 -21.63 -4.65
C VAL A 282 -24.31 -21.81 -5.29
N PRO A 283 -25.44 -21.45 -4.64
CA PRO A 283 -26.75 -21.54 -5.29
C PRO A 283 -26.88 -20.65 -6.53
N ARG A 284 -26.29 -19.45 -6.53
CA ARG A 284 -26.28 -18.55 -7.70
C ARG A 284 -25.52 -19.20 -8.87
N VAL A 285 -24.32 -19.72 -8.61
CA VAL A 285 -23.51 -20.39 -9.64
C VAL A 285 -24.21 -21.63 -10.18
N LYS A 286 -24.78 -22.47 -9.29
CA LYS A 286 -25.58 -23.64 -9.68
C LYS A 286 -26.72 -23.24 -10.61
N ALA A 287 -27.45 -22.18 -10.29
CA ALA A 287 -28.54 -21.70 -11.14
C ALA A 287 -28.08 -21.25 -12.54
N LEU A 288 -26.88 -20.66 -12.66
CA LEU A 288 -26.29 -20.33 -13.97
C LEU A 288 -25.86 -21.61 -14.71
N ALA A 289 -25.21 -22.55 -14.02
CA ALA A 289 -24.78 -23.82 -14.59
C ALA A 289 -25.97 -24.65 -15.11
N LEU A 290 -27.09 -24.71 -14.39
CA LEU A 290 -28.32 -25.39 -14.83
C LEU A 290 -28.92 -24.76 -16.08
N LYS A 291 -28.86 -23.42 -16.20
CA LYS A 291 -29.29 -22.71 -17.41
C LYS A 291 -28.35 -23.01 -18.58
N ALA A 292 -27.04 -23.05 -18.35
CA ALA A 292 -26.05 -23.40 -19.37
C ALA A 292 -26.21 -24.86 -19.84
N ARG A 293 -26.42 -25.80 -18.92
CA ARG A 293 -26.78 -27.20 -19.20
C ARG A 293 -28.01 -27.30 -20.08
N SER A 294 -29.10 -26.63 -19.69
CA SER A 294 -30.34 -26.60 -20.48
C SER A 294 -30.16 -26.01 -21.88
N GLY A 295 -29.22 -25.07 -22.03
CA GLY A 295 -28.83 -24.47 -23.31
C GLY A 295 -27.76 -25.24 -24.09
N ARG A 296 -27.29 -26.40 -23.58
CA ARG A 296 -26.16 -27.17 -24.14
C ARG A 296 -24.89 -26.34 -24.37
N LEU A 297 -24.60 -25.43 -23.45
CA LEU A 297 -23.44 -24.52 -23.51
C LEU A 297 -22.27 -25.05 -22.68
N GLY A 298 -21.05 -24.67 -23.05
CA GLY A 298 -19.90 -24.74 -22.15
C GLY A 298 -19.99 -23.66 -21.07
N PHE A 299 -19.66 -23.99 -19.83
CA PHE A 299 -19.73 -23.09 -18.67
C PHE A 299 -18.42 -23.15 -17.89
N ASN A 300 -17.58 -22.14 -18.03
CA ASN A 300 -16.24 -22.13 -17.42
C ASN A 300 -16.21 -21.22 -16.20
N ILE A 301 -15.73 -21.74 -15.07
CA ILE A 301 -15.36 -20.93 -13.91
C ILE A 301 -13.93 -20.42 -14.13
N ASP A 302 -13.78 -19.10 -14.30
CA ASP A 302 -12.48 -18.46 -14.47
C ASP A 302 -11.68 -18.47 -13.15
N ALA A 303 -10.36 -18.63 -13.25
CA ALA A 303 -9.43 -18.57 -12.13
C ALA A 303 -8.99 -17.11 -11.88
N GLU A 304 -8.98 -16.72 -10.61
CA GLU A 304 -8.68 -15.36 -10.14
C GLU A 304 -7.36 -15.35 -9.34
N GLU A 305 -7.28 -14.61 -8.23
CA GLU A 305 -6.12 -14.56 -7.33
C GLU A 305 -5.84 -15.90 -6.61
N ALA A 306 -4.60 -16.09 -6.18
CA ALA A 306 -4.14 -17.34 -5.56
C ALA A 306 -4.87 -17.67 -4.25
N ASP A 307 -5.22 -16.67 -3.45
CA ASP A 307 -5.93 -16.87 -2.17
C ASP A 307 -7.38 -17.33 -2.33
N ARG A 308 -7.95 -17.19 -3.53
CA ARG A 308 -9.29 -17.68 -3.88
C ARG A 308 -9.29 -19.12 -4.39
N LEU A 309 -8.13 -19.69 -4.72
CA LEU A 309 -8.07 -21.03 -5.33
C LEU A 309 -8.71 -22.09 -4.44
N ASP A 310 -8.31 -22.21 -3.18
CA ASP A 310 -8.81 -23.29 -2.31
C ASP A 310 -10.33 -23.18 -2.06
N LEU A 311 -10.84 -21.95 -1.88
CA LEU A 311 -12.28 -21.70 -1.76
C LEU A 311 -13.04 -22.02 -3.06
N SER A 312 -12.46 -21.71 -4.22
CA SER A 312 -13.07 -22.06 -5.52
C SER A 312 -13.22 -23.58 -5.68
N LEU A 313 -12.27 -24.37 -5.13
CA LEU A 313 -12.35 -25.83 -5.16
C LEU A 313 -13.50 -26.36 -4.31
N ASP A 314 -13.87 -25.71 -3.21
CA ASP A 314 -15.09 -26.06 -2.45
C ASP A 314 -16.36 -25.86 -3.30
N ILE A 315 -16.43 -24.74 -4.02
CA ILE A 315 -17.55 -24.42 -4.91
C ILE A 315 -17.62 -25.43 -6.06
N ILE A 316 -16.48 -25.73 -6.68
CA ILE A 316 -16.36 -26.70 -7.78
C ILE A 316 -16.78 -28.10 -7.30
N ALA A 317 -16.30 -28.54 -6.13
CA ALA A 317 -16.70 -29.83 -5.57
C ALA A 317 -18.22 -29.91 -5.33
N ALA A 318 -18.83 -28.84 -4.81
CA ALA A 318 -20.27 -28.79 -4.60
C ALA A 318 -21.05 -28.89 -5.93
N LEU A 319 -20.57 -28.26 -7.00
CA LEU A 319 -21.23 -28.26 -8.31
C LEU A 319 -21.03 -29.57 -9.08
N VAL A 320 -19.81 -30.11 -9.11
CA VAL A 320 -19.52 -31.37 -9.83
C VAL A 320 -20.28 -32.55 -9.23
N ASN A 321 -20.44 -32.57 -7.90
CA ASN A 321 -21.22 -33.60 -7.21
C ASN A 321 -22.74 -33.36 -7.26
N ASP A 322 -23.21 -32.26 -7.83
CA ASP A 322 -24.64 -31.96 -7.85
C ASP A 322 -25.38 -32.85 -8.88
N PRO A 323 -26.38 -33.64 -8.46
CA PRO A 323 -27.07 -34.57 -9.35
C PRO A 323 -27.90 -33.86 -10.44
N GLU A 324 -28.33 -32.61 -10.24
CA GLU A 324 -29.09 -31.88 -11.26
C GLU A 324 -28.22 -31.45 -12.46
N LEU A 325 -26.90 -31.50 -12.30
CA LEU A 325 -25.94 -31.25 -13.37
C LEU A 325 -25.53 -32.53 -14.11
N ALA A 326 -26.10 -33.70 -13.80
CA ALA A 326 -25.82 -34.99 -14.46
C ALA A 326 -25.98 -34.96 -15.98
N ASP A 327 -25.25 -35.86 -16.66
CA ASP A 327 -25.30 -36.06 -18.11
C ASP A 327 -24.97 -34.79 -18.92
N TRP A 328 -24.06 -33.96 -18.41
CA TRP A 328 -23.62 -32.73 -19.07
C TRP A 328 -22.12 -32.51 -18.90
N ASP A 329 -21.39 -32.59 -20.01
CA ASP A 329 -19.93 -32.47 -20.05
C ASP A 329 -19.44 -31.02 -20.26
N GLY A 330 -20.34 -30.04 -20.12
CA GLY A 330 -20.03 -28.63 -20.37
C GLY A 330 -19.49 -27.87 -19.17
N PHE A 331 -19.40 -28.49 -18.00
CA PHE A 331 -18.85 -27.83 -16.81
C PHE A 331 -17.33 -27.68 -16.94
N GLY A 332 -16.84 -26.45 -16.83
CA GLY A 332 -15.47 -26.08 -17.09
C GLY A 332 -14.78 -25.39 -15.91
N VAL A 333 -13.48 -25.66 -15.74
CA VAL A 333 -12.62 -25.05 -14.70
C VAL A 333 -11.34 -24.52 -15.34
N VAL A 334 -10.93 -23.30 -14.99
CA VAL A 334 -9.64 -22.75 -15.40
C VAL A 334 -8.55 -23.10 -14.38
N VAL A 335 -7.37 -23.51 -14.87
CA VAL A 335 -6.18 -23.80 -14.05
C VAL A 335 -5.01 -22.94 -14.53
N GLN A 336 -4.32 -22.28 -13.59
CA GLN A 336 -3.22 -21.35 -13.88
C GLN A 336 -1.84 -22.00 -13.62
N ALA A 337 -1.11 -22.34 -14.67
CA ALA A 337 0.18 -23.04 -14.61
C ALA A 337 1.32 -22.25 -13.94
N TYR A 338 1.20 -20.93 -13.78
CA TYR A 338 2.17 -20.12 -13.04
C TYR A 338 2.13 -20.34 -11.53
N GLN A 339 1.08 -21.01 -11.00
CA GLN A 339 0.98 -21.34 -9.57
C GLN A 339 1.69 -22.66 -9.31
N ARG A 340 2.37 -22.73 -8.16
CA ARG A 340 3.06 -23.95 -7.69
C ARG A 340 2.11 -25.14 -7.52
N ARG A 341 0.85 -24.83 -7.25
CA ARG A 341 -0.25 -25.79 -7.01
C ARG A 341 -0.85 -26.41 -8.27
N ALA A 342 -0.59 -25.89 -9.46
CA ALA A 342 -1.32 -26.25 -10.68
C ALA A 342 -1.32 -27.77 -11.00
N PRO A 343 -0.18 -28.51 -10.90
CA PRO A 343 -0.18 -29.96 -11.09
C PRO A 343 -1.10 -30.70 -10.10
N HIS A 344 -1.15 -30.23 -8.86
CA HIS A 344 -2.00 -30.83 -7.82
C HIS A 344 -3.48 -30.54 -8.05
N VAL A 345 -3.82 -29.34 -8.55
CA VAL A 345 -5.19 -28.99 -8.94
C VAL A 345 -5.70 -29.94 -10.01
N ILE A 346 -4.91 -30.23 -11.05
CA ILE A 346 -5.32 -31.14 -12.14
C ILE A 346 -5.56 -32.56 -11.61
N ARG A 347 -4.66 -33.07 -10.76
CA ARG A 347 -4.83 -34.38 -10.13
C ARG A 347 -6.09 -34.44 -9.25
N TRP A 348 -6.35 -33.37 -8.50
CA TRP A 348 -7.55 -33.26 -7.67
C TRP A 348 -8.82 -33.22 -8.51
N LEU A 349 -8.86 -32.42 -9.58
CA LEU A 349 -9.99 -32.32 -10.51
C LEU A 349 -10.26 -33.66 -11.20
N ALA A 350 -9.23 -34.37 -11.65
CA ALA A 350 -9.39 -35.69 -12.27
C ALA A 350 -9.95 -36.72 -11.27
N SER A 351 -9.47 -36.70 -10.03
CA SER A 351 -9.99 -37.58 -8.96
C SER A 351 -11.45 -37.26 -8.62
N LEU A 352 -11.79 -35.97 -8.53
CA LEU A 352 -13.16 -35.51 -8.26
C LEU A 352 -14.10 -35.93 -9.39
N ALA A 353 -13.70 -35.71 -10.64
CA ALA A 353 -14.49 -36.05 -11.82
C ALA A 353 -14.74 -37.57 -11.92
N ARG A 354 -13.72 -38.40 -11.66
CA ARG A 354 -13.88 -39.87 -11.56
C ARG A 354 -14.84 -40.27 -10.44
N GLY A 355 -14.70 -39.68 -9.26
CA GLY A 355 -15.57 -39.96 -8.11
C GLY A 355 -17.03 -39.58 -8.34
N ALA A 356 -17.27 -38.54 -9.14
CA ALA A 356 -18.61 -38.05 -9.49
C ALA A 356 -19.18 -38.62 -10.80
N ASP A 357 -18.44 -39.52 -11.48
CA ASP A 357 -18.75 -40.08 -12.80
C ASP A 357 -19.02 -39.00 -13.87
N ARG A 358 -18.18 -37.95 -13.89
CA ARG A 358 -18.32 -36.81 -14.81
C ARG A 358 -17.11 -36.67 -15.72
N ARG A 359 -17.34 -36.13 -16.93
CA ARG A 359 -16.28 -35.53 -17.74
C ARG A 359 -16.39 -34.01 -17.65
N ILE A 360 -15.30 -33.33 -17.29
CA ILE A 360 -15.27 -31.86 -17.15
C ILE A 360 -14.31 -31.24 -18.16
N MET A 361 -14.57 -30.00 -18.56
CA MET A 361 -13.65 -29.21 -19.38
C MET A 361 -12.60 -28.56 -18.48
N VAL A 362 -11.33 -28.61 -18.84
CA VAL A 362 -10.27 -27.93 -18.08
C VAL A 362 -9.46 -27.02 -18.98
N ARG A 363 -9.60 -25.71 -18.75
CA ARG A 363 -8.83 -24.69 -19.45
C ARG A 363 -7.51 -24.45 -18.76
N LEU A 364 -6.42 -24.81 -19.42
CA LEU A 364 -5.07 -24.50 -18.97
C LEU A 364 -4.64 -23.14 -19.49
N VAL A 365 -4.30 -22.24 -18.57
CA VAL A 365 -3.69 -20.93 -18.87
C VAL A 365 -2.34 -20.84 -18.15
N LYS A 366 -1.51 -19.84 -18.49
CA LYS A 366 -0.34 -19.51 -17.66
C LYS A 366 -0.76 -18.82 -16.36
N GLY A 367 -1.31 -17.62 -16.45
CA GLY A 367 -1.79 -16.85 -15.30
C GLY A 367 -1.84 -15.36 -15.62
N ALA A 368 -2.66 -14.59 -14.90
CA ALA A 368 -2.95 -13.19 -15.21
C ALA A 368 -2.74 -12.19 -14.05
N TYR A 369 -2.26 -12.66 -12.89
CA TYR A 369 -2.15 -11.87 -11.66
C TYR A 369 -0.74 -11.85 -11.07
N TRP A 370 0.29 -12.19 -11.85
CA TRP A 370 1.63 -12.52 -11.33
C TRP A 370 2.25 -11.40 -10.49
N ASP A 371 2.24 -10.17 -10.97
CA ASP A 371 2.77 -9.02 -10.24
C ASP A 371 2.01 -8.71 -8.96
N ALA A 372 0.67 -8.85 -8.97
CA ALA A 372 -0.17 -8.73 -7.80
C ALA A 372 0.14 -9.80 -6.75
N GLU A 373 0.41 -11.04 -7.17
CA GLU A 373 0.80 -12.13 -6.25
C GLU A 373 2.19 -11.90 -5.63
N ILE A 374 3.16 -11.40 -6.41
CA ILE A 374 4.47 -11.02 -5.88
C ILE A 374 4.31 -9.91 -4.83
N LYS A 375 3.56 -8.85 -5.14
CA LYS A 375 3.30 -7.74 -4.22
C LYS A 375 2.56 -8.22 -2.96
N ARG A 376 1.50 -9.01 -3.10
CA ARG A 376 0.69 -9.54 -1.99
C ARG A 376 1.57 -10.35 -1.02
N ALA A 377 2.36 -11.30 -1.54
CA ALA A 377 3.24 -12.12 -0.72
C ALA A 377 4.30 -11.28 0.04
N GLN A 378 4.86 -10.25 -0.61
CA GLN A 378 5.79 -9.31 0.03
C GLN A 378 5.14 -8.48 1.14
N VAL A 379 3.96 -7.90 0.87
CA VAL A 379 3.20 -7.13 1.86
C VAL A 379 2.82 -7.99 3.06
N MET A 380 2.35 -9.21 2.80
CA MET A 380 1.98 -10.16 3.86
C MET A 380 3.20 -10.74 4.59
N GLY A 381 4.40 -10.68 4.03
CA GLY A 381 5.60 -11.24 4.64
C GLY A 381 5.61 -12.78 4.62
N LEU A 382 5.01 -13.39 3.60
CA LEU A 382 4.93 -14.85 3.47
C LEU A 382 6.32 -15.49 3.32
N GLU A 383 6.44 -16.79 3.54
CA GLU A 383 7.73 -17.48 3.41
C GLU A 383 8.27 -17.49 1.97
N SER A 384 7.37 -17.61 0.99
CA SER A 384 7.69 -17.58 -0.44
C SER A 384 6.53 -17.02 -1.25
N TYR A 385 6.50 -17.30 -2.55
CA TYR A 385 5.46 -16.85 -3.48
C TYR A 385 4.51 -18.00 -3.84
N PRO A 386 3.20 -17.76 -4.01
CA PRO A 386 2.28 -18.78 -4.52
C PRO A 386 2.50 -19.11 -6.01
N THR A 387 3.31 -18.29 -6.69
CA THR A 387 3.65 -18.40 -8.11
C THR A 387 5.15 -18.64 -8.31
N TYR A 388 5.53 -19.15 -9.48
CA TYR A 388 6.94 -19.17 -9.88
C TYR A 388 7.44 -17.76 -10.15
N THR A 389 8.72 -17.49 -9.85
CA THR A 389 9.34 -16.17 -10.00
C THR A 389 10.07 -16.00 -11.34
N ARG A 390 10.22 -17.08 -12.11
CA ARG A 390 10.74 -17.07 -13.48
C ARG A 390 9.70 -17.52 -14.49
N LYS A 391 9.66 -16.82 -15.62
CA LYS A 391 8.76 -17.15 -16.74
C LYS A 391 9.07 -18.52 -17.32
N VAL A 392 10.34 -18.90 -17.46
CA VAL A 392 10.74 -20.21 -17.99
C VAL A 392 10.19 -21.38 -17.15
N ILE A 393 10.13 -21.23 -15.82
CA ILE A 393 9.57 -22.28 -14.94
C ILE A 393 8.06 -22.36 -15.12
N THR A 394 7.37 -21.24 -15.33
CA THR A 394 5.94 -21.24 -15.70
C THR A 394 5.71 -21.98 -17.02
N ASP A 395 6.59 -21.82 -18.01
CA ASP A 395 6.48 -22.55 -19.29
C ASP A 395 6.65 -24.07 -19.09
N VAL A 396 7.64 -24.50 -18.30
CA VAL A 396 7.81 -25.93 -17.96
C VAL A 396 6.61 -26.45 -17.18
N SER A 397 6.09 -25.69 -16.21
CA SER A 397 4.89 -26.05 -15.46
C SER A 397 3.66 -26.16 -16.35
N TYR A 398 3.53 -25.30 -17.36
CA TYR A 398 2.47 -25.36 -18.35
C TYR A 398 2.52 -26.66 -19.17
N LEU A 399 3.71 -27.08 -19.62
CA LEU A 399 3.89 -28.35 -20.33
C LEU A 399 3.61 -29.56 -19.42
N ALA A 400 4.08 -29.53 -18.16
CA ALA A 400 3.80 -30.56 -17.18
C ALA A 400 2.28 -30.70 -16.92
N CYS A 401 1.59 -29.56 -16.76
CA CYS A 401 0.15 -29.52 -16.61
C CYS A 401 -0.58 -30.03 -17.86
N ALA A 402 -0.16 -29.66 -19.07
CA ALA A 402 -0.74 -30.17 -20.31
C ALA A 402 -0.62 -31.70 -20.41
N ARG A 403 0.57 -32.26 -20.10
CA ARG A 403 0.75 -33.71 -20.01
C ARG A 403 -0.22 -34.36 -19.03
N LEU A 404 -0.39 -33.77 -17.84
CA LEU A 404 -1.32 -34.29 -16.83
C LEU A 404 -2.79 -34.26 -17.31
N LEU A 405 -3.19 -33.25 -18.09
CA LEU A 405 -4.53 -33.21 -18.68
C LEU A 405 -4.75 -34.36 -19.66
N PHE A 406 -3.80 -34.60 -20.58
CA PHE A 406 -3.90 -35.71 -21.53
C PHE A 406 -3.84 -37.09 -20.85
N GLN A 407 -3.07 -37.24 -19.77
CA GLN A 407 -3.05 -38.47 -18.96
C GLN A 407 -4.39 -38.75 -18.25
N ASN A 408 -5.27 -37.77 -18.13
CA ASN A 408 -6.59 -37.90 -17.50
C ASN A 408 -7.73 -37.59 -18.51
N ALA A 409 -7.49 -37.80 -19.81
CA ALA A 409 -8.46 -37.50 -20.86
C ALA A 409 -9.75 -38.35 -20.80
N ASP A 410 -9.76 -39.42 -19.98
CA ASP A 410 -10.93 -40.23 -19.65
C ASP A 410 -12.03 -39.42 -18.95
N VAL A 411 -11.64 -38.44 -18.13
CA VAL A 411 -12.57 -37.60 -17.33
C VAL A 411 -12.36 -36.11 -17.51
N ILE A 412 -11.35 -35.71 -18.28
CA ILE A 412 -11.05 -34.31 -18.58
C ILE A 412 -11.07 -34.10 -20.09
N TYR A 413 -11.72 -33.03 -20.53
CA TYR A 413 -11.55 -32.46 -21.86
C TYR A 413 -10.55 -31.29 -21.79
N PRO A 414 -9.31 -31.44 -22.32
CA PRO A 414 -8.30 -30.39 -22.24
C PRO A 414 -8.64 -29.21 -23.16
N GLN A 415 -8.52 -27.99 -22.63
CA GLN A 415 -8.61 -26.75 -23.41
C GLN A 415 -7.32 -25.93 -23.21
N ILE A 416 -6.51 -25.82 -24.26
CA ILE A 416 -5.14 -25.31 -24.20
C ILE A 416 -5.13 -23.84 -24.62
N ALA A 417 -5.06 -22.91 -23.66
CA ALA A 417 -5.08 -21.48 -23.94
C ALA A 417 -3.66 -20.89 -24.00
N THR A 418 -3.19 -20.58 -25.22
CA THR A 418 -1.85 -20.02 -25.44
C THR A 418 -1.78 -19.20 -26.73
N HIS A 419 -0.96 -18.14 -26.75
CA HIS A 419 -0.55 -17.45 -27.98
C HIS A 419 0.92 -17.71 -28.34
N ASN A 420 1.62 -18.51 -27.54
CA ASN A 420 3.01 -18.87 -27.76
C ASN A 420 3.07 -20.06 -28.73
N ALA A 421 3.69 -19.83 -29.90
CA ALA A 421 3.77 -20.83 -30.96
C ALA A 421 4.52 -22.09 -30.50
N LEU A 422 5.67 -21.94 -29.82
CA LEU A 422 6.42 -23.09 -29.31
C LEU A 422 5.60 -23.89 -28.28
N SER A 423 4.88 -23.22 -27.40
CA SER A 423 3.99 -23.90 -26.45
C SER A 423 2.87 -24.66 -27.16
N ALA A 424 2.35 -24.15 -28.28
CA ALA A 424 1.32 -24.84 -29.06
C ALA A 424 1.89 -26.10 -29.73
N GLU A 425 3.02 -25.99 -30.44
CA GLU A 425 3.69 -27.12 -31.11
C GLU A 425 4.11 -28.21 -30.10
N LEU A 426 4.68 -27.84 -28.95
CA LEU A 426 5.05 -28.81 -27.92
C LEU A 426 3.83 -29.49 -27.29
N VAL A 427 2.71 -28.79 -27.13
CA VAL A 427 1.47 -29.40 -26.60
C VAL A 427 0.85 -30.35 -27.61
N ASP A 428 0.92 -30.04 -28.90
CA ASP A 428 0.47 -30.94 -29.97
C ASP A 428 1.24 -32.27 -29.93
N GLU A 429 2.57 -32.19 -29.79
CA GLU A 429 3.45 -33.36 -29.60
C GLU A 429 3.15 -34.13 -28.29
N LEU A 430 2.72 -33.44 -27.22
CA LEU A 430 2.29 -34.08 -25.97
C LEU A 430 0.96 -34.82 -26.12
N ALA A 431 0.05 -34.30 -26.95
CA ALA A 431 -1.28 -34.86 -27.18
C ALA A 431 -1.20 -36.18 -27.95
N GLY A 432 -0.38 -36.21 -29.02
CA GLY A 432 -0.25 -37.33 -29.93
C GLY A 432 -1.49 -37.56 -30.82
N ASP A 433 -1.39 -38.52 -31.72
CA ASP A 433 -2.43 -38.76 -32.74
C ASP A 433 -3.78 -39.15 -32.13
N GLY A 434 -4.84 -38.45 -32.53
CA GLY A 434 -6.22 -38.79 -32.18
C GLY A 434 -6.69 -38.31 -30.80
N ALA A 435 -5.92 -37.48 -30.11
CA ALA A 435 -6.34 -36.84 -28.87
C ALA A 435 -7.51 -35.87 -29.09
N GLU A 436 -8.52 -35.91 -28.22
CA GLU A 436 -9.63 -34.95 -28.24
C GLU A 436 -9.31 -33.74 -27.34
N PHE A 437 -9.04 -32.58 -27.93
CA PHE A 437 -8.83 -31.32 -27.20
C PHE A 437 -9.23 -30.11 -28.04
N GLU A 438 -9.02 -28.90 -27.52
CA GLU A 438 -9.09 -27.66 -28.30
C GLU A 438 -8.00 -26.67 -27.87
N PHE A 439 -7.55 -25.85 -28.81
CA PHE A 439 -6.79 -24.65 -28.50
C PHE A 439 -7.72 -23.47 -28.21
N GLN A 440 -7.24 -22.52 -27.42
CA GLN A 440 -7.96 -21.29 -27.14
C GLN A 440 -7.09 -20.05 -27.27
N ARG A 441 -7.70 -18.95 -27.74
CA ARG A 441 -7.08 -17.63 -27.81
C ARG A 441 -7.98 -16.55 -27.28
N LEU A 442 -7.42 -15.36 -27.11
CA LEU A 442 -8.18 -14.15 -26.80
C LEU A 442 -8.63 -13.47 -28.08
N TYR A 443 -9.79 -12.84 -28.04
CA TYR A 443 -10.21 -11.94 -29.11
C TYR A 443 -9.18 -10.80 -29.29
N GLY A 444 -8.91 -10.44 -30.54
CA GLY A 444 -7.90 -9.43 -30.89
C GLY A 444 -6.44 -9.90 -30.82
N MET A 445 -6.16 -11.13 -30.37
CA MET A 445 -4.77 -11.61 -30.15
C MET A 445 -4.54 -13.03 -30.69
N GLY A 446 -3.33 -13.31 -31.18
CA GLY A 446 -2.91 -14.65 -31.61
C GLY A 446 -3.62 -15.19 -32.87
N GLU A 447 -4.29 -14.34 -33.67
CA GLU A 447 -5.08 -14.80 -34.82
C GLU A 447 -4.24 -15.57 -35.85
N ALA A 448 -3.03 -15.09 -36.16
CA ALA A 448 -2.16 -15.76 -37.14
C ALA A 448 -1.77 -17.19 -36.73
N LEU A 449 -1.49 -17.42 -35.44
CA LEU A 449 -1.17 -18.76 -34.93
C LEU A 449 -2.40 -19.68 -35.02
N HIS A 450 -3.55 -19.20 -34.57
CA HIS A 450 -4.76 -20.02 -34.52
C HIS A 450 -5.38 -20.26 -35.89
N ASP A 451 -5.15 -19.40 -36.88
CA ASP A 451 -5.49 -19.67 -38.27
C ASP A 451 -4.68 -20.83 -38.84
N ARG A 452 -3.38 -20.92 -38.49
CA ARG A 452 -2.54 -22.07 -38.84
C ARG A 452 -3.03 -23.34 -38.16
N LEU A 453 -3.37 -23.29 -36.87
CA LEU A 453 -3.90 -24.44 -36.13
C LEU A 453 -5.24 -24.93 -36.72
N LEU A 454 -6.18 -24.02 -37.00
CA LEU A 454 -7.43 -24.36 -37.68
C LEU A 454 -7.19 -25.00 -39.06
N ALA A 455 -6.24 -24.47 -39.83
CA ALA A 455 -5.90 -25.03 -41.14
C ALA A 455 -5.25 -26.43 -41.04
N ALA A 456 -4.59 -26.74 -39.92
CA ALA A 456 -4.07 -28.06 -39.60
C ALA A 456 -5.16 -29.06 -39.14
N GLY A 457 -6.38 -28.60 -38.91
CA GLY A 457 -7.52 -29.42 -38.49
C GLY A 457 -7.87 -29.31 -37.00
N GLU A 458 -7.13 -28.52 -36.23
CA GLU A 458 -7.33 -28.36 -34.80
C GLU A 458 -8.54 -27.48 -34.46
N ARG A 459 -9.19 -27.76 -33.32
CA ARG A 459 -10.26 -26.90 -32.79
C ARG A 459 -9.67 -25.65 -32.16
N SER A 460 -10.29 -24.50 -32.42
CA SER A 460 -9.83 -23.21 -31.87
C SER A 460 -10.99 -22.37 -31.36
N ARG A 461 -10.99 -22.08 -30.05
CA ARG A 461 -12.01 -21.27 -29.39
C ARG A 461 -11.50 -19.88 -29.03
N ILE A 462 -12.26 -18.86 -29.38
CA ILE A 462 -12.00 -17.47 -29.04
C ILE A 462 -12.68 -17.13 -27.72
N TYR A 463 -11.90 -16.80 -26.71
CA TYR A 463 -12.34 -16.12 -25.48
C TYR A 463 -12.62 -14.65 -25.81
N ALA A 464 -13.89 -14.27 -25.78
CA ALA A 464 -14.39 -13.01 -26.33
C ALA A 464 -14.98 -12.11 -25.23
N PRO A 465 -14.33 -10.98 -24.91
CA PRO A 465 -14.85 -10.03 -23.94
C PRO A 465 -16.11 -9.32 -24.46
N VAL A 466 -17.09 -9.15 -23.58
CA VAL A 466 -18.39 -8.52 -23.84
C VAL A 466 -18.76 -7.63 -22.66
N GLY A 467 -18.92 -6.34 -22.90
CA GLY A 467 -19.31 -5.40 -21.84
C GLY A 467 -19.13 -3.95 -22.26
N GLY A 468 -19.72 -3.04 -21.50
CA GLY A 468 -19.61 -1.61 -21.75
C GLY A 468 -18.18 -1.10 -21.57
N HIS A 469 -17.92 0.11 -22.07
CA HIS A 469 -16.60 0.75 -21.93
C HIS A 469 -16.17 0.91 -20.47
N LYS A 470 -17.12 1.08 -19.53
CA LYS A 470 -16.80 1.21 -18.10
C LYS A 470 -16.26 -0.08 -17.51
N GLU A 471 -16.84 -1.22 -17.87
CA GLU A 471 -16.43 -2.56 -17.45
C GLU A 471 -15.15 -3.03 -18.17
N LEU A 472 -14.90 -2.57 -19.41
CA LEU A 472 -13.72 -2.92 -20.20
C LEU A 472 -12.40 -2.44 -19.58
N LEU A 473 -12.38 -1.23 -19.02
CA LEU A 473 -11.13 -0.51 -18.80
C LEU A 473 -10.13 -1.13 -17.79
N PRO A 474 -10.51 -1.70 -16.63
CA PRO A 474 -9.58 -2.36 -15.72
C PRO A 474 -9.04 -3.65 -16.34
N TYR A 475 -9.91 -4.37 -17.04
CA TYR A 475 -9.57 -5.54 -17.82
C TYR A 475 -8.58 -5.20 -18.93
N LEU A 476 -8.76 -4.07 -19.63
CA LEU A 476 -7.90 -3.63 -20.73
C LEU A 476 -6.46 -3.43 -20.28
N VAL A 477 -6.22 -2.74 -19.15
CA VAL A 477 -4.84 -2.52 -18.69
C VAL A 477 -4.16 -3.85 -18.36
N ARG A 478 -4.79 -4.71 -17.56
CA ARG A 478 -4.22 -6.04 -17.24
C ARG A 478 -3.98 -6.88 -18.49
N ARG A 479 -4.90 -6.84 -19.46
CA ARG A 479 -4.77 -7.55 -20.75
C ARG A 479 -3.59 -7.06 -21.56
N LEU A 480 -3.34 -5.75 -21.55
CA LEU A 480 -2.20 -5.13 -22.21
C LEU A 480 -0.89 -5.45 -21.49
N LEU A 481 -0.88 -5.51 -20.17
CA LEU A 481 0.33 -5.88 -19.40
C LEU A 481 0.70 -7.35 -19.62
N GLU A 482 -0.27 -8.26 -19.60
CA GLU A 482 -0.07 -9.69 -19.87
C GLU A 482 0.66 -9.93 -21.19
N ASN A 483 0.32 -9.16 -22.22
CA ASN A 483 0.83 -9.36 -23.57
C ASN A 483 1.92 -8.36 -23.98
N GLY A 484 2.04 -7.26 -23.26
CA GLY A 484 3.02 -6.20 -23.47
C GLY A 484 4.30 -6.35 -22.66
N ALA A 485 4.38 -7.30 -21.72
CA ALA A 485 5.60 -7.60 -20.97
C ALA A 485 6.80 -7.91 -21.89
N ASN A 486 8.03 -7.59 -21.47
CA ASN A 486 9.24 -7.93 -22.26
C ASN A 486 9.40 -9.45 -22.44
N SER A 487 8.88 -10.23 -21.50
CA SER A 487 8.88 -11.70 -21.54
C SER A 487 7.69 -12.32 -22.29
N SER A 488 6.73 -11.51 -22.77
CA SER A 488 5.56 -11.97 -23.54
C SER A 488 5.95 -12.36 -24.96
N PHE A 489 5.51 -13.54 -25.41
CA PHE A 489 5.74 -14.01 -26.78
C PHE A 489 5.16 -13.06 -27.83
N VAL A 490 3.98 -12.46 -27.57
CA VAL A 490 3.33 -11.54 -28.53
C VAL A 490 4.17 -10.28 -28.74
N ASN A 491 4.80 -9.78 -27.66
CA ASN A 491 5.70 -8.64 -27.74
C ASN A 491 7.01 -9.02 -28.47
N GLN A 492 7.61 -10.15 -28.08
CA GLN A 492 8.87 -10.64 -28.66
C GLN A 492 8.75 -11.01 -30.16
N LEU A 493 7.58 -11.49 -30.60
CA LEU A 493 7.30 -11.92 -31.97
C LEU A 493 7.70 -10.85 -33.00
N PHE A 494 7.46 -9.58 -32.69
CA PHE A 494 7.70 -8.45 -33.57
C PHE A 494 8.91 -7.58 -33.19
N ASP A 495 9.63 -7.95 -32.13
CA ASP A 495 10.84 -7.25 -31.69
C ASP A 495 12.01 -7.51 -32.64
N PRO A 496 12.52 -6.47 -33.36
CA PRO A 496 13.63 -6.64 -34.30
C PRO A 496 14.96 -6.99 -33.62
N ASP A 497 15.13 -6.69 -32.34
CA ASP A 497 16.37 -6.92 -31.59
C ASP A 497 16.50 -8.37 -31.12
N LEU A 498 15.40 -9.14 -31.13
CA LEU A 498 15.38 -10.56 -30.77
C LEU A 498 15.49 -11.47 -32.01
N SER A 499 16.42 -12.43 -31.93
CA SER A 499 16.54 -13.48 -32.95
C SER A 499 15.38 -14.47 -32.84
N VAL A 500 15.02 -15.10 -33.97
CA VAL A 500 13.97 -16.14 -34.00
C VAL A 500 14.29 -17.27 -33.03
N ASP A 501 15.55 -17.69 -32.97
CA ASP A 501 16.00 -18.80 -32.11
C ASP A 501 15.86 -18.46 -30.61
N ALA A 502 16.03 -17.18 -30.23
CA ALA A 502 15.81 -16.73 -28.85
C ALA A 502 14.32 -16.78 -28.46
N ILE A 503 13.42 -16.44 -29.38
CA ILE A 503 11.96 -16.41 -29.13
C ILE A 503 11.39 -17.81 -28.95
N VAL A 504 11.93 -18.77 -29.71
CA VAL A 504 11.50 -20.17 -29.70
C VAL A 504 12.46 -21.05 -28.91
N SER A 505 13.15 -20.52 -27.90
CA SER A 505 14.07 -21.30 -27.06
C SER A 505 13.35 -22.41 -26.29
N ASP A 506 13.90 -23.63 -26.27
CA ASP A 506 13.36 -24.77 -25.50
C ASP A 506 13.31 -24.43 -24.00
N PRO A 507 12.11 -24.36 -23.37
CA PRO A 507 11.97 -24.01 -21.97
C PRO A 507 12.51 -25.08 -21.03
N ILE A 508 12.50 -26.36 -21.41
CA ILE A 508 13.02 -27.46 -20.57
C ILE A 508 14.55 -27.33 -20.51
N ALA A 509 15.20 -27.23 -21.66
CA ALA A 509 16.66 -27.04 -21.72
C ALA A 509 17.13 -25.71 -21.11
N ALA A 510 16.30 -24.66 -21.17
CA ALA A 510 16.58 -23.41 -20.48
C ALA A 510 16.48 -23.57 -18.95
N ALA A 511 15.45 -24.28 -18.45
CA ALA A 511 15.29 -24.53 -17.02
C ALA A 511 16.38 -25.44 -16.44
N GLU A 512 16.83 -26.47 -17.18
CA GLU A 512 17.93 -27.36 -16.78
C GLU A 512 19.28 -26.62 -16.62
N ARG A 513 19.44 -25.47 -17.29
CA ARG A 513 20.66 -24.64 -17.21
C ARG A 513 20.64 -23.62 -16.07
N LEU A 514 19.53 -23.49 -15.35
CA LEU A 514 19.44 -22.57 -14.22
C LEU A 514 20.32 -23.08 -13.08
N SER A 515 21.19 -22.21 -12.56
CA SER A 515 21.93 -22.49 -11.31
C SER A 515 21.01 -22.44 -10.09
N GLU A 516 19.98 -21.61 -10.14
CA GLU A 516 18.96 -21.44 -9.10
C GLU A 516 17.59 -21.24 -9.76
N ALA A 517 16.59 -21.99 -9.30
CA ALA A 517 15.22 -21.90 -9.82
C ALA A 517 14.59 -20.53 -9.53
N ALA A 518 14.72 -20.01 -8.31
CA ALA A 518 14.17 -18.71 -7.94
C ALA A 518 14.86 -17.56 -8.71
N ASN A 519 14.14 -16.45 -8.90
CA ASN A 519 14.68 -15.25 -9.53
C ASN A 519 15.45 -14.37 -8.52
N PRO A 520 16.78 -14.17 -8.66
CA PRO A 520 17.57 -13.40 -7.69
C PRO A 520 17.22 -11.90 -7.67
N GLU A 521 16.60 -11.37 -8.72
CA GLU A 521 16.16 -9.97 -8.77
C GLU A 521 14.89 -9.72 -7.96
N ILE A 522 14.15 -10.78 -7.62
CA ILE A 522 12.94 -10.74 -6.81
C ILE A 522 13.28 -11.29 -5.43
N PRO A 523 13.61 -10.44 -4.44
CA PRO A 523 13.97 -10.92 -3.10
C PRO A 523 12.80 -11.71 -2.51
N SER A 524 13.06 -12.73 -1.68
CA SER A 524 12.00 -13.36 -0.90
C SER A 524 11.27 -12.32 -0.04
N PRO A 525 9.99 -12.50 0.34
CA PRO A 525 9.34 -11.55 1.26
C PRO A 525 10.11 -11.39 2.57
N ARG A 526 10.75 -12.47 3.05
CA ARG A 526 11.58 -12.45 4.26
C ARG A 526 12.84 -11.60 4.11
N ASP A 527 13.43 -11.56 2.92
CA ASP A 527 14.66 -10.83 2.58
C ASP A 527 14.39 -9.47 1.89
N LEU A 528 13.18 -8.93 2.01
CA LEU A 528 12.76 -7.68 1.35
C LEU A 528 13.72 -6.50 1.60
N PHE A 529 14.37 -6.47 2.76
CA PHE A 529 15.31 -5.40 3.16
C PHE A 529 16.79 -5.72 2.85
N ARG A 530 17.05 -6.70 1.98
CA ARG A 530 18.36 -7.00 1.34
C ARG A 530 19.57 -6.94 2.28
N GLY A 531 19.47 -7.61 3.43
CA GLY A 531 20.57 -7.77 4.38
C GLY A 531 20.68 -6.70 5.48
N GLU A 532 19.93 -5.59 5.43
CA GLU A 532 19.83 -4.66 6.59
C GLU A 532 19.19 -5.37 7.78
N ARG A 533 18.09 -6.10 7.51
CA ARG A 533 17.32 -6.89 8.47
C ARG A 533 16.42 -7.89 7.74
N LEU A 534 15.89 -8.86 8.47
CA LEU A 534 14.78 -9.70 7.99
C LEU A 534 13.44 -8.99 8.18
N SER A 535 12.50 -9.22 7.28
CA SER A 535 11.08 -8.86 7.47
C SER A 535 10.42 -9.79 8.48
N ALA A 536 9.46 -9.30 9.26
CA ALA A 536 8.61 -10.13 10.08
C ALA A 536 7.84 -11.17 9.25
N ILE A 537 7.77 -12.41 9.77
CA ILE A 537 7.01 -13.52 9.16
C ILE A 537 5.52 -13.17 9.13
N GLY A 538 4.87 -13.42 8.01
CA GLY A 538 3.42 -13.38 7.82
C GLY A 538 2.72 -14.69 8.12
N LEU A 539 1.43 -14.61 8.41
CA LEU A 539 0.51 -15.76 8.41
C LEU A 539 -0.58 -15.47 7.39
N ASP A 540 -0.84 -16.41 6.48
CA ASP A 540 -1.92 -16.27 5.49
C ASP A 540 -3.22 -16.82 6.08
N GLU A 541 -4.10 -15.94 6.55
CA GLU A 541 -5.40 -16.31 7.12
C GLU A 541 -6.37 -16.91 6.09
N THR A 542 -6.02 -16.89 4.80
CA THR A 542 -6.78 -17.55 3.75
C THR A 542 -6.39 -19.03 3.55
N ASP A 543 -5.27 -19.46 4.13
CA ASP A 543 -4.90 -20.87 4.18
C ASP A 543 -5.70 -21.61 5.29
N PRO A 544 -6.44 -22.68 4.98
CA PRO A 544 -7.30 -23.36 5.95
C PRO A 544 -6.58 -23.91 7.19
N ALA A 545 -5.32 -24.37 7.05
CA ALA A 545 -4.56 -24.89 8.18
C ALA A 545 -4.12 -23.76 9.11
N THR A 546 -3.64 -22.66 8.53
CA THR A 546 -3.29 -21.44 9.25
C THR A 546 -4.51 -20.81 9.93
N ALA A 547 -5.64 -20.72 9.24
CA ALA A 547 -6.90 -20.23 9.80
C ALA A 547 -7.34 -21.05 11.03
N SER A 548 -7.32 -22.38 10.94
CA SER A 548 -7.68 -23.27 12.06
C SER A 548 -6.73 -23.07 13.25
N ARG A 549 -5.42 -22.98 12.99
CA ARG A 549 -4.41 -22.71 14.03
C ARG A 549 -4.66 -21.37 14.73
N LEU A 550 -5.03 -20.33 13.98
CA LEU A 550 -5.31 -19.00 14.53
C LEU A 550 -6.56 -19.00 15.43
N GLU A 551 -7.62 -19.69 15.02
CA GLU A 551 -8.82 -19.88 15.86
C GLU A 551 -8.48 -20.60 17.18
N GLU A 552 -7.69 -21.68 17.11
CA GLU A 552 -7.20 -22.40 18.30
C GLU A 552 -6.33 -21.52 19.20
N ALA A 553 -5.45 -20.71 18.61
CA ALA A 553 -4.57 -19.77 19.34
C ALA A 553 -5.38 -18.73 20.14
N VAL A 554 -6.44 -18.19 19.54
CA VAL A 554 -7.32 -17.21 20.18
C VAL A 554 -8.07 -17.85 21.36
N ILE A 555 -8.57 -19.08 21.21
CA ILE A 555 -9.22 -19.82 22.29
C ILE A 555 -8.23 -20.11 23.41
N TRP A 556 -7.05 -20.65 23.07
CA TRP A 556 -6.02 -21.02 24.03
C TRP A 556 -5.57 -19.82 24.88
N SER A 557 -5.32 -18.66 24.24
CA SER A 557 -4.83 -17.46 24.92
C SER A 557 -5.80 -16.95 25.99
N ALA A 558 -7.10 -17.03 25.73
CA ALA A 558 -8.13 -16.66 26.71
C ALA A 558 -8.05 -17.49 28.00
N ASP A 559 -7.81 -18.79 27.89
CA ASP A 559 -7.73 -19.71 29.03
C ASP A 559 -6.41 -19.60 29.83
N HIS A 560 -5.38 -18.98 29.24
CA HIS A 560 -4.02 -18.91 29.80
C HIS A 560 -3.62 -17.49 30.25
N ALA A 561 -4.57 -16.55 30.27
CA ALA A 561 -4.41 -15.23 30.86
C ALA A 561 -4.37 -15.33 32.41
N GLY A 562 -3.20 -15.67 32.95
CA GLY A 562 -3.00 -15.78 34.40
C GLY A 562 -2.97 -14.42 35.13
N ALA A 563 -3.20 -14.44 36.43
CA ALA A 563 -3.04 -13.26 37.28
C ALA A 563 -1.61 -12.71 37.17
N SER A 564 -1.48 -11.39 37.01
CA SER A 564 -0.21 -10.74 36.68
C SER A 564 -0.04 -9.40 37.41
N GLY A 565 1.11 -8.74 37.25
CA GLY A 565 1.37 -7.47 37.95
C GLY A 565 2.66 -6.78 37.50
N PRO A 566 3.17 -5.83 38.31
CA PRO A 566 4.39 -5.10 37.99
C PRO A 566 5.62 -6.02 37.91
N LEU A 567 6.50 -5.75 36.94
CA LEU A 567 7.79 -6.42 36.79
C LEU A 567 8.89 -5.43 37.17
N VAL A 568 9.52 -5.65 38.33
CA VAL A 568 10.48 -4.72 38.93
C VAL A 568 11.75 -5.42 39.38
N ALA A 569 12.83 -4.66 39.54
CA ALA A 569 14.17 -5.20 39.81
C ALA A 569 14.42 -5.63 41.26
N PHE A 570 13.36 -5.77 42.05
CA PHE A 570 13.39 -6.07 43.49
C PHE A 570 12.12 -6.78 43.92
N ASP A 571 12.15 -7.46 45.06
CA ASP A 571 10.99 -8.15 45.58
C ASP A 571 9.89 -7.18 46.03
N ILE A 572 8.65 -7.54 45.69
CA ILE A 572 7.42 -6.85 46.10
C ILE A 572 6.46 -7.86 46.72
N ASP A 573 5.64 -7.38 47.65
CA ASP A 573 4.45 -8.10 48.10
C ASP A 573 3.29 -7.69 47.17
N PRO A 574 2.83 -8.56 46.25
CA PRO A 574 1.76 -8.20 45.32
C PRO A 574 0.38 -8.09 46.01
N THR A 575 0.24 -8.56 47.26
CA THR A 575 -1.05 -8.56 47.96
C THR A 575 -1.46 -7.19 48.47
N VAL A 576 -0.49 -6.28 48.66
CA VAL A 576 -0.77 -4.89 49.05
C VAL A 576 -1.16 -4.00 47.88
N LEU A 577 -1.03 -4.49 46.65
CA LEU A 577 -1.38 -3.77 45.43
C LEU A 577 -2.84 -3.97 45.06
N LYS A 578 -3.44 -2.88 44.57
CA LYS A 578 -4.81 -2.90 44.06
C LYS A 578 -4.89 -3.83 42.85
N SER A 579 -5.97 -4.63 42.80
CA SER A 579 -6.29 -5.47 41.65
C SER A 579 -7.26 -4.75 40.73
N ARG A 580 -7.00 -4.82 39.43
CA ARG A 580 -7.94 -4.49 38.36
C ARG A 580 -8.34 -5.77 37.65
N GLU A 581 -9.63 -5.89 37.34
CA GLU A 581 -10.13 -6.97 36.51
C GLU A 581 -10.04 -6.57 35.02
N ILE A 582 -9.49 -7.45 34.20
CA ILE A 582 -9.39 -7.28 32.74
C ILE A 582 -10.42 -8.20 32.07
N ARG A 583 -11.24 -7.62 31.20
CA ARG A 583 -12.35 -8.30 30.51
C ARG A 583 -12.19 -8.16 29.00
N ASN A 584 -12.71 -9.14 28.27
CA ASN A 584 -12.75 -9.08 26.81
C ASN A 584 -13.78 -8.02 26.37
N PRO A 585 -13.41 -7.00 25.56
CA PRO A 585 -14.29 -5.90 25.18
C PRO A 585 -15.45 -6.33 24.28
N ALA A 586 -15.34 -7.48 23.60
CA ALA A 586 -16.40 -8.07 22.78
C ALA A 586 -17.41 -8.90 23.61
N ARG A 587 -17.01 -9.39 24.78
CA ARG A 587 -17.78 -10.32 25.62
C ARG A 587 -17.65 -9.94 27.09
N LEU A 588 -18.53 -9.07 27.59
CA LEU A 588 -18.39 -8.49 28.94
C LEU A 588 -18.49 -9.50 30.09
N ASN A 589 -19.10 -10.67 29.87
CA ASN A 589 -19.14 -11.75 30.85
C ASN A 589 -17.83 -12.57 30.89
N HIS A 590 -16.94 -12.39 29.93
CA HIS A 590 -15.66 -13.08 29.82
C HIS A 590 -14.55 -12.26 30.52
N LYS A 591 -14.23 -12.66 31.75
CA LYS A 591 -13.05 -12.18 32.47
C LYS A 591 -11.81 -12.91 31.96
N LEU A 592 -10.78 -12.15 31.58
CA LEU A 592 -9.50 -12.72 31.17
C LEU A 592 -8.60 -12.96 32.39
N ALA A 593 -8.33 -11.91 33.18
CA ALA A 593 -7.41 -12.00 34.31
C ALA A 593 -7.64 -10.89 35.36
N ASP A 594 -6.95 -11.03 36.49
CA ASP A 594 -6.73 -9.95 37.47
C ASP A 594 -5.30 -9.43 37.36
N VAL A 595 -5.13 -8.11 37.23
CA VAL A 595 -3.83 -7.44 37.15
C VAL A 595 -3.61 -6.54 38.36
N ARG A 596 -2.46 -6.70 39.01
CA ARG A 596 -2.03 -5.79 40.09
C ARG A 596 -1.49 -4.50 39.51
N GLU A 597 -2.00 -3.37 39.99
CA GLU A 597 -1.57 -2.04 39.57
C GLU A 597 -0.44 -1.53 40.49
N ALA A 598 0.55 -0.89 39.90
CA ALA A 598 1.59 -0.17 40.62
C ALA A 598 0.99 1.04 41.36
N ASP A 599 1.50 1.31 42.55
CA ASP A 599 1.17 2.51 43.32
C ASP A 599 2.32 3.53 43.28
N ALA A 600 2.08 4.70 43.88
CA ALA A 600 3.08 5.78 43.91
C ALA A 600 4.39 5.38 44.62
N LEU A 601 4.33 4.48 45.61
CA LEU A 601 5.51 4.02 46.34
C LEU A 601 6.36 3.08 45.46
N LEU A 602 5.70 2.20 44.72
CA LEU A 602 6.36 1.30 43.79
C LEU A 602 7.02 2.07 42.64
N VAL A 603 6.35 3.09 42.10
CA VAL A 603 6.93 3.98 41.07
C VAL A 603 8.24 4.63 41.55
N ASP A 604 8.26 5.18 42.77
CA ASP A 604 9.47 5.80 43.34
C ASP A 604 10.63 4.79 43.48
N ARG A 605 10.33 3.59 44.00
CA ARG A 605 11.31 2.51 44.15
C ARG A 605 11.83 2.03 42.79
N ALA A 606 10.96 1.86 41.81
CA ALA A 606 11.32 1.47 40.45
C ALA A 606 12.21 2.52 39.78
N ALA A 607 11.86 3.81 39.90
CA ALA A 607 12.69 4.91 39.39
C ALA A 607 14.08 4.96 40.05
N LYS A 608 14.16 4.69 41.35
CA LYS A 608 15.45 4.54 42.07
C LYS A 608 16.29 3.40 41.50
N ALA A 609 15.67 2.23 41.31
CA ALA A 609 16.36 1.04 40.79
C ALA A 609 16.86 1.25 39.36
N ALA A 610 16.01 1.82 38.48
CA ALA A 610 16.38 2.16 37.10
C ALA A 610 17.58 3.13 37.09
N ALA A 611 17.51 4.22 37.86
CA ALA A 611 18.61 5.18 37.95
C ALA A 611 19.93 4.52 38.39
N GLY A 612 19.87 3.55 39.32
CA GLY A 612 21.04 2.78 39.74
C GLY A 612 21.62 1.87 38.65
N ALA A 613 20.79 1.37 37.73
CA ALA A 613 21.20 0.47 36.66
C ALA A 613 21.63 1.20 35.36
N ALA A 614 21.27 2.47 35.20
CA ALA A 614 21.50 3.24 33.97
C ALA A 614 22.94 3.17 33.46
N ALA A 615 23.92 3.37 34.34
CA ALA A 615 25.33 3.35 33.94
C ALA A 615 25.81 1.94 33.51
N SER A 616 25.30 0.88 34.12
CA SER A 616 25.66 -0.49 33.73
C SER A 616 25.09 -0.87 32.37
N TRP A 617 23.84 -0.49 32.08
CA TRP A 617 23.22 -0.76 30.79
C TRP A 617 23.85 0.07 29.67
N ALA A 618 24.13 1.35 29.92
CA ALA A 618 24.82 2.23 28.98
C ALA A 618 26.19 1.71 28.54
N ARG A 619 26.95 1.09 29.47
CA ARG A 619 28.28 0.51 29.20
C ARG A 619 28.23 -0.81 28.41
N ARG A 620 27.08 -1.49 28.37
CA ARG A 620 26.94 -2.71 27.56
C ARG A 620 27.10 -2.33 26.08
N PRO A 621 27.93 -3.03 25.29
CA PRO A 621 28.12 -2.71 23.87
C PRO A 621 26.80 -2.62 23.10
N SER A 622 26.70 -1.73 22.10
CA SER A 622 25.51 -1.61 21.25
C SER A 622 25.17 -2.93 20.58
N SER A 623 26.17 -3.65 20.08
CA SER A 623 26.01 -4.98 19.46
C SER A 623 25.31 -5.98 20.37
N ASP A 624 25.62 -6.00 21.67
CA ASP A 624 24.99 -6.90 22.64
C ASP A 624 23.54 -6.51 22.94
N ARG A 625 23.25 -5.20 23.00
CA ARG A 625 21.88 -4.69 23.16
C ARG A 625 21.05 -5.02 21.93
N SER A 626 21.58 -4.75 20.73
CA SER A 626 20.98 -5.10 19.44
C SER A 626 20.75 -6.60 19.31
N ALA A 627 21.69 -7.45 19.77
CA ALA A 627 21.53 -8.89 19.78
C ALA A 627 20.38 -9.36 20.69
N ALA A 628 20.16 -8.71 21.84
CA ALA A 628 19.01 -9.00 22.69
C ALA A 628 17.68 -8.64 22.01
N LEU A 629 17.60 -7.51 21.31
CA LEU A 629 16.40 -7.14 20.55
C LEU A 629 16.15 -8.10 19.37
N ARG A 630 17.20 -8.54 18.66
CA ARG A 630 17.08 -9.56 17.61
C ARG A 630 16.59 -10.90 18.16
N ARG A 631 17.05 -11.32 19.35
CA ARG A 631 16.54 -12.51 20.05
C ARG A 631 15.08 -12.34 20.46
N ALA A 632 14.69 -11.18 20.97
CA ALA A 632 13.30 -10.88 21.28
C ALA A 632 12.41 -10.98 20.03
N ALA A 633 12.86 -10.45 18.89
CA ALA A 633 12.14 -10.58 17.64
C ALA A 633 11.94 -12.05 17.21
N ALA A 634 12.97 -12.88 17.37
CA ALA A 634 12.88 -14.32 17.08
C ALA A 634 11.95 -15.06 18.06
N LEU A 635 12.01 -14.74 19.35
CA LEU A 635 11.11 -15.32 20.37
C LEU A 635 9.66 -14.89 20.14
N LEU A 636 9.43 -13.66 19.69
CA LEU A 636 8.09 -13.19 19.37
C LEU A 636 7.52 -13.97 18.18
N GLU A 637 8.32 -14.20 17.13
CA GLU A 637 7.94 -15.06 15.99
C GLU A 637 7.57 -16.50 16.37
N THR A 638 8.25 -17.09 17.36
CA THR A 638 7.90 -18.44 17.84
C THR A 638 6.66 -18.47 18.75
N ARG A 639 6.18 -17.32 19.22
CA ARG A 639 5.01 -17.17 20.10
C ARG A 639 3.88 -16.34 19.49
N TYR A 640 3.81 -16.26 18.15
CA TYR A 640 2.73 -15.55 17.45
C TYR A 640 1.33 -15.89 18.00
N ASP A 641 1.06 -17.17 18.23
CA ASP A 641 -0.23 -17.66 18.70
C ASP A 641 -0.65 -17.01 20.03
N GLU A 642 0.27 -16.87 20.98
CA GLU A 642 0.02 -16.22 22.27
C GLU A 642 -0.35 -14.74 22.10
N PHE A 643 0.48 -13.99 21.37
CA PHE A 643 0.33 -12.55 21.23
C PHE A 643 -0.83 -12.16 20.31
N ILE A 644 -1.12 -12.95 19.27
CA ILE A 644 -2.33 -12.79 18.44
C ILE A 644 -3.55 -13.02 19.31
N GLY A 645 -3.59 -14.11 20.08
CA GLY A 645 -4.71 -14.40 20.97
C GLY A 645 -4.95 -13.31 22.01
N LEU A 646 -3.89 -12.71 22.57
CA LEU A 646 -4.01 -11.58 23.50
C LEU A 646 -4.51 -10.31 22.80
N ALA A 647 -3.98 -9.99 21.62
CA ALA A 647 -4.45 -8.82 20.86
C ALA A 647 -5.94 -8.92 20.48
N VAL A 648 -6.41 -10.13 20.16
CA VAL A 648 -7.84 -10.39 19.88
C VAL A 648 -8.68 -10.28 21.16
N ASN A 649 -8.31 -11.01 22.21
CA ASN A 649 -9.13 -11.13 23.42
C ASN A 649 -9.08 -9.89 24.31
N GLU A 650 -7.92 -9.29 24.50
CA GLU A 650 -7.71 -8.15 25.40
C GLU A 650 -8.04 -6.82 24.72
N ALA A 651 -7.59 -6.62 23.48
CA ALA A 651 -7.74 -5.35 22.76
C ALA A 651 -8.88 -5.34 21.73
N GLY A 652 -9.57 -6.46 21.53
CA GLY A 652 -10.71 -6.57 20.61
C GLY A 652 -10.34 -6.50 19.13
N LYS A 653 -9.08 -6.78 18.76
CA LYS A 653 -8.62 -6.73 17.37
C LYS A 653 -9.13 -7.91 16.58
N THR A 654 -9.50 -7.71 15.31
CA THR A 654 -9.69 -8.83 14.39
C THR A 654 -8.38 -9.59 14.20
N ILE A 655 -8.46 -10.88 13.84
CA ILE A 655 -7.27 -11.71 13.63
C ILE A 655 -6.28 -11.10 12.61
N PRO A 656 -6.71 -10.57 11.45
CA PRO A 656 -5.79 -9.89 10.53
C PRO A 656 -5.09 -8.66 11.14
N ASP A 657 -5.80 -7.88 11.95
CA ASP A 657 -5.23 -6.73 12.67
C ASP A 657 -4.21 -7.16 13.73
N ALA A 658 -4.46 -8.28 14.40
CA ALA A 658 -3.55 -8.86 15.38
C ALA A 658 -2.28 -9.40 14.72
N ILE A 659 -2.37 -10.11 13.59
CA ILE A 659 -1.21 -10.55 12.79
C ILE A 659 -0.36 -9.34 12.39
N ALA A 660 -0.99 -8.30 11.84
CA ALA A 660 -0.30 -7.09 11.42
C ALA A 660 0.43 -6.41 12.58
N GLU A 661 -0.18 -6.36 13.77
CA GLU A 661 0.45 -5.76 14.94
C GLU A 661 1.66 -6.55 15.46
N VAL A 662 1.56 -7.88 15.53
CA VAL A 662 2.69 -8.71 15.96
C VAL A 662 3.86 -8.57 14.97
N ARG A 663 3.58 -8.49 13.66
CA ARG A 663 4.60 -8.21 12.65
C ARG A 663 5.26 -6.85 12.83
N GLU A 664 4.46 -5.80 13.09
CA GLU A 664 4.97 -4.46 13.33
C GLU A 664 5.90 -4.41 14.57
N ALA A 665 5.56 -5.13 15.64
CA ALA A 665 6.41 -5.31 16.82
C ALA A 665 7.75 -5.98 16.50
N VAL A 666 7.73 -7.08 15.73
CA VAL A 666 8.94 -7.78 15.26
C VAL A 666 9.80 -6.84 14.41
N ASP A 667 9.19 -6.09 13.51
CA ASP A 667 9.90 -5.15 12.64
C ASP A 667 10.54 -4.00 13.44
N PHE A 668 9.86 -3.45 14.46
CA PHE A 668 10.48 -2.45 15.35
C PHE A 668 11.72 -2.97 16.06
N LEU A 669 11.65 -4.18 16.63
CA LEU A 669 12.79 -4.81 17.32
C LEU A 669 13.98 -4.99 16.37
N ARG A 670 13.73 -5.50 15.16
CA ARG A 670 14.79 -5.72 14.15
C ARG A 670 15.34 -4.41 13.60
N TYR A 671 14.46 -3.45 13.28
CA TYR A 671 14.84 -2.16 12.72
C TYR A 671 15.71 -1.37 13.70
N TYR A 672 15.29 -1.22 14.96
CA TYR A 672 16.08 -0.48 15.93
C TYR A 672 17.37 -1.20 16.32
N ALA A 673 17.39 -2.54 16.32
CA ALA A 673 18.65 -3.28 16.46
C ALA A 673 19.63 -3.00 15.32
N ALA A 674 19.15 -2.90 14.07
CA ALA A 674 19.99 -2.57 12.92
C ALA A 674 20.46 -1.11 12.93
N ARG A 675 19.65 -0.18 13.45
CA ARG A 675 19.97 1.26 13.49
C ARG A 675 20.77 1.72 14.70
N ALA A 676 20.90 0.90 15.74
CA ALA A 676 21.58 1.28 16.98
C ALA A 676 23.10 1.10 16.93
N ASP A 677 23.61 0.31 15.98
CA ASP A 677 25.03 0.10 15.80
C ASP A 677 25.71 1.42 15.39
N ASP A 678 26.84 1.76 16.03
CA ASP A 678 27.61 3.00 15.84
C ASP A 678 26.90 4.35 16.09
N LEU A 679 25.72 4.34 16.73
CA LEU A 679 24.99 5.57 17.03
C LEU A 679 25.74 6.45 18.07
N PRO A 680 26.16 7.68 17.72
CA PRO A 680 26.96 8.54 18.60
C PRO A 680 26.14 9.15 19.75
N GLY A 681 26.85 9.64 20.77
CA GLY A 681 26.28 10.37 21.91
C GLY A 681 25.94 9.51 23.12
N GLU A 682 25.80 10.15 24.27
CA GLU A 682 25.43 9.47 25.52
C GLU A 682 23.93 9.17 25.60
N PRO A 683 23.51 8.07 26.24
CA PRO A 683 22.10 7.85 26.56
C PRO A 683 21.56 8.94 27.49
N VAL A 684 20.27 9.24 27.36
CA VAL A 684 19.51 10.13 28.27
C VAL A 684 19.55 9.64 29.72
N GLY A 685 19.50 8.33 29.94
CA GLY A 685 19.51 7.71 31.27
C GLY A 685 18.25 6.88 31.49
N VAL A 686 17.34 7.36 32.35
CA VAL A 686 16.04 6.71 32.58
C VAL A 686 14.99 7.31 31.65
N VAL A 687 14.30 6.46 30.89
CA VAL A 687 13.22 6.85 29.96
C VAL A 687 11.91 6.22 30.41
N ALA A 688 10.85 7.03 30.52
CA ALA A 688 9.49 6.53 30.72
C ALA A 688 8.82 6.30 29.36
N CYS A 689 8.38 5.07 29.09
CA CYS A 689 7.63 4.71 27.87
C CYS A 689 6.16 4.54 28.25
N ILE A 690 5.30 5.42 27.73
CA ILE A 690 3.86 5.45 28.00
C ILE A 690 3.13 5.17 26.68
N SER A 691 2.44 4.03 26.62
CA SER A 691 1.89 3.47 25.38
C SER A 691 0.36 3.35 25.41
N PRO A 692 -0.31 3.39 24.24
CA PRO A 692 -1.75 3.39 24.14
C PRO A 692 -2.31 1.95 24.06
N TRP A 693 -3.63 1.82 24.23
CA TRP A 693 -4.34 0.54 24.18
C TRP A 693 -4.62 0.03 22.76
N ASN A 694 -4.53 0.90 21.74
CA ASN A 694 -4.96 0.55 20.39
C ASN A 694 -3.88 -0.15 19.55
N PHE A 695 -2.62 -0.04 19.94
CA PHE A 695 -1.51 -0.88 19.49
C PHE A 695 -0.70 -1.31 20.72
N PRO A 696 -1.29 -2.18 21.55
CA PRO A 696 -0.77 -2.47 22.88
C PRO A 696 0.52 -3.30 22.88
N LEU A 697 0.89 -3.89 21.73
CA LEU A 697 2.14 -4.61 21.53
C LEU A 697 3.12 -3.81 20.66
N ALA A 698 2.71 -3.38 19.46
CA ALA A 698 3.64 -2.79 18.49
C ALA A 698 4.21 -1.45 18.96
N ILE A 699 3.36 -0.52 19.38
CA ILE A 699 3.82 0.79 19.87
C ILE A 699 4.54 0.62 21.20
N PHE A 700 4.04 -0.24 22.09
CA PHE A 700 4.72 -0.58 23.35
C PHE A 700 6.17 -1.05 23.10
N LEU A 701 6.35 -2.08 22.28
CA LEU A 701 7.68 -2.61 21.95
C LEU A 701 8.51 -1.62 21.14
N GLY A 702 7.92 -0.84 20.23
CA GLY A 702 8.62 0.19 19.47
C GLY A 702 9.27 1.25 20.37
N GLN A 703 8.50 1.78 21.33
CA GLN A 703 9.01 2.75 22.30
C GLN A 703 10.10 2.14 23.20
N VAL A 704 9.82 0.97 23.78
CA VAL A 704 10.72 0.28 24.72
C VAL A 704 12.03 -0.14 24.03
N ALA A 705 11.93 -0.73 22.84
CA ALA A 705 13.09 -1.20 22.08
C ALA A 705 13.99 -0.04 21.67
N ALA A 706 13.44 1.07 21.20
CA ALA A 706 14.23 2.25 20.83
C ALA A 706 15.04 2.81 22.02
N ALA A 707 14.42 2.93 23.20
CA ALA A 707 15.08 3.40 24.41
C ALA A 707 16.17 2.41 24.88
N LEU A 708 15.89 1.11 24.89
CA LEU A 708 16.87 0.08 25.26
C LEU A 708 18.05 0.03 24.27
N ALA A 709 17.78 0.10 22.96
CA ALA A 709 18.80 0.05 21.91
C ALA A 709 19.83 1.19 22.05
N THR A 710 19.35 2.36 22.47
CA THR A 710 20.15 3.58 22.69
C THR A 710 20.86 3.59 24.05
N GLY A 711 20.79 2.51 24.84
CA GLY A 711 21.48 2.37 26.12
C GLY A 711 20.77 3.06 27.29
N ASN A 712 19.50 3.44 27.12
CA ASN A 712 18.66 3.93 28.21
C ASN A 712 18.03 2.75 28.97
N VAL A 713 17.75 2.97 30.24
CA VAL A 713 16.90 2.07 31.04
C VAL A 713 15.46 2.57 31.00
N VAL A 714 14.50 1.65 31.07
CA VAL A 714 13.11 1.92 30.75
C VAL A 714 12.19 1.65 31.94
N LEU A 715 11.29 2.61 32.20
CA LEU A 715 10.10 2.42 33.02
C LEU A 715 8.89 2.43 32.09
N ALA A 716 8.32 1.26 31.83
CA ALA A 716 7.23 1.11 30.88
C ALA A 716 5.87 1.13 31.60
N LYS A 717 4.98 2.02 31.15
CA LYS A 717 3.58 2.12 31.61
C LYS A 717 2.66 1.82 30.40
N PRO A 718 2.05 0.62 30.33
CA PRO A 718 1.05 0.33 29.31
C PRO A 718 -0.29 1.00 29.64
N ALA A 719 -1.18 1.11 28.66
CA ALA A 719 -2.57 1.50 28.90
C ALA A 719 -3.27 0.51 29.86
N GLU A 720 -4.12 1.03 30.73
CA GLU A 720 -4.82 0.23 31.75
C GLU A 720 -5.85 -0.75 31.17
N GLN A 721 -6.26 -0.56 29.92
CA GLN A 721 -7.13 -1.48 29.19
C GLN A 721 -6.39 -2.73 28.69
N THR A 722 -5.09 -2.64 28.40
CA THR A 722 -4.32 -3.70 27.74
C THR A 722 -3.00 -4.06 28.47
N PRO A 723 -3.01 -4.35 29.77
CA PRO A 723 -1.80 -4.65 30.52
C PRO A 723 -1.23 -6.05 30.28
N LEU A 724 -2.03 -7.07 29.95
CA LEU A 724 -1.61 -8.48 29.86
C LEU A 724 -0.60 -8.68 28.73
N ILE A 725 -0.91 -8.18 27.53
CA ILE A 725 -0.01 -8.27 26.38
C ILE A 725 1.32 -7.55 26.63
N ALA A 726 1.30 -6.41 27.35
CA ALA A 726 2.50 -5.68 27.73
C ALA A 726 3.34 -6.42 28.78
N ILE A 727 2.69 -7.12 29.72
CA ILE A 727 3.36 -7.98 30.70
C ILE A 727 4.08 -9.13 29.99
N ARG A 728 3.40 -9.85 29.09
CA ARG A 728 4.02 -10.92 28.29
C ARG A 728 5.16 -10.42 27.41
N ALA A 729 5.00 -9.23 26.81
CA ALA A 729 6.06 -8.62 26.01
C ALA A 729 7.31 -8.27 26.86
N ALA A 730 7.12 -7.77 28.09
CA ALA A 730 8.22 -7.48 28.99
C ALA A 730 8.92 -8.76 29.50
N GLU A 731 8.16 -9.81 29.85
CA GLU A 731 8.72 -11.13 30.18
C GLU A 731 9.56 -11.69 29.03
N LEU A 732 9.06 -11.57 27.79
CA LEU A 732 9.78 -12.00 26.58
C LEU A 732 11.08 -11.20 26.37
N LEU A 733 11.08 -9.89 26.62
CA LEU A 733 12.31 -9.08 26.58
C LEU A 733 13.31 -9.52 27.66
N HIS A 734 12.85 -9.89 28.85
CA HIS A 734 13.71 -10.44 29.90
C HIS A 734 14.34 -11.77 29.49
N GLU A 735 13.53 -12.68 28.94
CA GLU A 735 14.00 -13.95 28.38
C GLU A 735 15.03 -13.74 27.25
N ALA A 736 14.84 -12.72 26.42
CA ALA A 736 15.80 -12.35 25.37
C ALA A 736 17.14 -11.79 25.90
N GLY A 737 17.25 -11.55 27.21
CA GLY A 737 18.47 -11.13 27.90
C GLY A 737 18.53 -9.64 28.26
N ILE A 738 17.38 -8.94 28.27
CA ILE A 738 17.25 -7.59 28.83
C ILE A 738 17.12 -7.71 30.36
N PRO A 739 18.07 -7.16 31.16
CA PRO A 739 17.97 -7.24 32.62
C PRO A 739 16.72 -6.55 33.17
N THR A 740 16.09 -7.10 34.22
CA THR A 740 14.94 -6.48 34.89
C THR A 740 15.25 -5.09 35.45
N ALA A 741 16.50 -4.80 35.80
CA ALA A 741 16.88 -3.44 36.21
C ALA A 741 16.97 -2.45 35.03
N ALA A 742 17.11 -2.95 33.79
CA ALA A 742 17.13 -2.12 32.58
C ALA A 742 15.74 -1.91 31.98
N LEU A 743 14.78 -2.80 32.24
CA LEU A 743 13.37 -2.66 31.86
C LEU A 743 12.49 -3.05 33.05
N GLN A 744 11.71 -2.10 33.56
CA GLN A 744 10.69 -2.38 34.57
C GLN A 744 9.32 -1.99 34.03
N LEU A 745 8.32 -2.82 34.30
CA LEU A 745 6.94 -2.62 33.87
C LEU A 745 6.06 -2.22 35.06
N LEU A 746 5.28 -1.16 34.89
CA LEU A 746 4.43 -0.56 35.91
C LEU A 746 2.99 -0.41 35.37
N PRO A 747 2.18 -1.50 35.36
CA PRO A 747 0.76 -1.41 35.02
C PRO A 747 0.01 -0.49 36.00
N GLY A 748 -0.96 0.29 35.54
CA GLY A 748 -1.78 1.15 36.38
C GLY A 748 -2.41 2.28 35.58
N ASP A 749 -3.11 3.21 36.24
CA ASP A 749 -3.78 4.32 35.56
C ASP A 749 -2.83 5.51 35.25
N GLY A 750 -3.30 6.42 34.40
CA GLY A 750 -2.57 7.65 34.04
C GLY A 750 -2.21 8.52 35.25
N PRO A 751 -3.18 8.91 36.11
CA PRO A 751 -2.92 9.81 37.23
C PRO A 751 -1.97 9.27 38.32
N SER A 752 -2.13 8.00 38.73
CA SER A 752 -1.36 7.43 39.84
C SER A 752 0.01 6.91 39.44
N VAL A 753 0.18 6.43 38.20
CA VAL A 753 1.45 5.87 37.72
C VAL A 753 2.09 6.79 36.69
N GLY A 754 1.38 7.08 35.59
CA GLY A 754 1.90 7.86 34.47
C GLY A 754 2.38 9.26 34.87
N ALA A 755 1.53 10.05 35.53
CA ALA A 755 1.87 11.41 35.95
C ALA A 755 3.01 11.42 36.99
N ARG A 756 3.12 10.38 37.83
CA ARG A 756 4.21 10.24 38.81
C ARG A 756 5.55 9.96 38.13
N LEU A 757 5.57 9.09 37.11
CA LEU A 757 6.77 8.86 36.29
C LEU A 757 7.24 10.15 35.61
N VAL A 758 6.32 10.91 35.03
CA VAL A 758 6.64 12.17 34.33
C VAL A 758 7.19 13.24 35.29
N ALA A 759 6.67 13.30 36.51
CA ALA A 759 7.10 14.27 37.53
C ALA A 759 8.44 13.90 38.20
N ASP A 760 8.91 12.65 38.09
CA ASP A 760 10.11 12.17 38.78
C ASP A 760 11.40 12.75 38.18
N ARG A 761 12.24 13.40 39.00
CA ARG A 761 13.51 14.02 38.57
C ARG A 761 14.55 13.05 38.00
N ARG A 762 14.45 11.75 38.29
CA ARG A 762 15.38 10.74 37.74
C ARG A 762 15.08 10.38 36.29
N VAL A 763 13.84 10.60 35.82
CA VAL A 763 13.42 10.32 34.44
C VAL A 763 13.99 11.40 33.52
N GLY A 764 14.97 11.08 32.68
CA GLY A 764 15.59 12.02 31.75
C GLY A 764 14.79 12.24 30.46
N GLY A 765 13.89 11.31 30.12
CA GLY A 765 13.06 11.43 28.92
C GLY A 765 11.73 10.68 29.00
N VAL A 766 10.76 11.13 28.20
CA VAL A 766 9.44 10.49 28.07
C VAL A 766 9.18 10.22 26.59
N VAL A 767 8.79 8.99 26.29
CA VAL A 767 8.24 8.59 24.99
C VAL A 767 6.77 8.28 25.23
N PHE A 768 5.89 9.10 24.65
CA PHE A 768 4.46 9.04 24.86
C PHE A 768 3.73 8.85 23.53
N THR A 769 2.73 7.98 23.54
CA THR A 769 1.74 7.93 22.46
C THR A 769 0.34 7.88 23.05
N GLY A 770 -0.52 8.82 22.66
CA GLY A 770 -1.87 8.98 23.21
C GLY A 770 -2.53 10.30 22.79
N SER A 771 -3.42 10.86 23.61
CA SER A 771 -4.15 12.09 23.23
C SER A 771 -3.28 13.35 23.28
N THR A 772 -3.61 14.33 22.43
CA THR A 772 -2.94 15.64 22.37
C THR A 772 -2.99 16.38 23.72
N SER A 773 -4.12 16.33 24.43
CA SER A 773 -4.27 16.98 25.74
C SER A 773 -3.35 16.40 26.80
N VAL A 774 -3.17 15.07 26.82
CA VAL A 774 -2.24 14.42 27.76
C VAL A 774 -0.79 14.72 27.38
N ALA A 775 -0.43 14.72 26.08
CA ALA A 775 0.91 15.10 25.62
C ALA A 775 1.28 16.54 26.05
N GLN A 776 0.35 17.49 25.94
CA GLN A 776 0.55 18.87 26.40
C GLN A 776 0.76 18.94 27.92
N ALA A 777 -0.03 18.19 28.71
CA ALA A 777 0.15 18.12 30.16
C ALA A 777 1.50 17.51 30.57
N ILE A 778 1.96 16.48 29.84
CA ILE A 778 3.29 15.89 30.01
C ILE A 778 4.37 16.95 29.70
N ASN A 779 4.25 17.66 28.58
CA ASN A 779 5.22 18.70 28.20
C ASN A 779 5.33 19.79 29.26
N LYS A 780 4.20 20.32 29.77
CA LYS A 780 4.17 21.32 30.85
C LYS A 780 4.90 20.81 32.10
N THR A 781 4.60 19.58 32.52
CA THR A 781 5.24 18.96 33.68
C THR A 781 6.75 18.78 33.49
N LEU A 782 7.18 18.34 32.30
CA LEU A 782 8.59 18.14 31.98
C LEU A 782 9.35 19.47 31.95
N ARG A 783 8.82 20.50 31.29
CA ARG A 783 9.49 21.80 31.15
C ARG A 783 9.59 22.55 32.47
N ALA A 784 8.61 22.41 33.36
CA ALA A 784 8.69 22.93 34.73
C ALA A 784 9.79 22.25 35.58
N ARG A 785 10.20 21.03 35.22
CA ARG A 785 11.19 20.22 35.95
C ARG A 785 12.59 20.35 35.40
N SER A 786 12.76 20.30 34.07
CA SER A 786 14.04 20.31 33.38
C SER A 786 13.89 20.78 31.94
N SER A 787 14.74 21.73 31.53
CA SER A 787 14.87 22.18 30.15
C SER A 787 15.45 21.12 29.21
N GLU A 788 16.22 20.17 29.76
CA GLU A 788 16.95 19.15 29.01
C GLU A 788 16.15 17.86 28.80
N ALA A 789 15.03 17.68 29.52
CA ALA A 789 14.23 16.47 29.43
C ALA A 789 13.73 16.21 28.00
N VAL A 790 13.98 15.01 27.50
CA VAL A 790 13.51 14.59 26.17
C VAL A 790 12.02 14.29 26.23
N LEU A 791 11.28 14.75 25.22
CA LEU A 791 9.90 14.35 24.98
C LEU A 791 9.75 13.97 23.52
N ILE A 792 9.31 12.74 23.28
CA ILE A 792 8.75 12.30 22.01
C ILE A 792 7.27 12.05 22.29
N ALA A 793 6.38 12.81 21.64
CA ALA A 793 4.94 12.67 21.81
C ALA A 793 4.28 12.50 20.44
N GLU A 794 3.74 11.30 20.21
CA GLU A 794 2.92 10.99 19.03
C GLU A 794 1.45 10.98 19.45
N THR A 795 0.58 11.65 18.68
CA THR A 795 -0.81 11.88 19.09
C THR A 795 -1.79 11.67 17.94
N GLY A 796 -3.04 12.12 18.10
CA GLY A 796 -4.14 11.86 17.17
C GLY A 796 -4.15 12.72 15.90
N GLY A 797 -5.16 12.52 15.07
CA GLY A 797 -5.33 13.26 13.82
C GLY A 797 -6.76 13.30 13.28
N ILE A 798 -7.14 14.43 12.68
CA ILE A 798 -8.30 14.51 11.79
C ILE A 798 -7.81 14.17 10.38
N ASN A 799 -7.63 12.88 10.12
CA ASN A 799 -7.03 12.42 8.86
C ASN A 799 -8.03 12.45 7.71
N THR A 800 -7.54 12.82 6.53
CA THR A 800 -8.39 13.10 5.37
C THR A 800 -8.00 12.30 4.15
N MET A 801 -8.96 11.89 3.33
CA MET A 801 -8.68 11.32 2.00
C MET A 801 -9.33 12.16 0.91
N ILE A 802 -8.55 12.62 -0.06
CA ILE A 802 -9.04 13.39 -1.23
C ILE A 802 -9.22 12.43 -2.40
N ILE A 803 -10.37 12.47 -3.06
CA ILE A 803 -10.71 11.63 -4.20
C ILE A 803 -11.20 12.53 -5.34
N ASP A 804 -10.41 12.61 -6.42
CA ASP A 804 -10.80 13.32 -7.64
C ASP A 804 -11.55 12.42 -8.64
N SER A 805 -12.06 13.01 -9.71
CA SER A 805 -12.88 12.31 -10.70
C SER A 805 -12.12 11.34 -11.60
N THR A 806 -10.78 11.31 -11.54
CA THR A 806 -9.94 10.34 -12.28
C THR A 806 -9.71 9.04 -11.50
N ALA A 807 -10.05 9.03 -10.21
CA ALA A 807 -9.91 7.86 -9.36
C ALA A 807 -10.77 6.67 -9.82
N LEU A 808 -10.24 5.46 -9.68
CA LEU A 808 -11.04 4.24 -9.77
C LEU A 808 -11.89 4.10 -8.50
N LEU A 809 -13.21 4.30 -8.61
CA LEU A 809 -14.13 4.30 -7.46
C LEU A 809 -14.10 3.00 -6.67
N GLU A 810 -14.02 1.85 -7.35
CA GLU A 810 -13.97 0.53 -6.72
C GLU A 810 -12.74 0.39 -5.82
N GLN A 811 -11.61 0.96 -6.25
CA GLN A 811 -10.39 0.99 -5.44
C GLN A 811 -10.51 2.01 -4.31
N ALA A 812 -10.96 3.23 -4.61
CA ALA A 812 -11.08 4.29 -3.62
C ALA A 812 -12.06 3.91 -2.49
N VAL A 813 -13.20 3.29 -2.79
CA VAL A 813 -14.16 2.82 -1.77
C VAL A 813 -13.56 1.70 -0.93
N LYS A 814 -12.86 0.72 -1.53
CA LYS A 814 -12.16 -0.33 -0.76
C LYS A 814 -11.14 0.28 0.21
N ASP A 815 -10.35 1.24 -0.26
CA ASP A 815 -9.34 1.92 0.54
C ASP A 815 -9.96 2.82 1.63
N VAL A 816 -11.13 3.43 1.37
CA VAL A 816 -11.92 4.17 2.37
C VAL A 816 -12.48 3.22 3.44
N ILE A 817 -13.06 2.08 3.06
CA ILE A 817 -13.60 1.08 4.00
C ILE A 817 -12.49 0.61 4.94
N ALA A 818 -11.34 0.20 4.38
CA ALA A 818 -10.18 -0.21 5.17
C ALA A 818 -9.71 0.94 6.09
N SER A 819 -9.53 2.15 5.54
CA SER A 819 -8.97 3.27 6.31
C SER A 819 -9.91 3.79 7.40
N ALA A 820 -11.23 3.72 7.23
CA ALA A 820 -12.19 4.31 8.17
C ALA A 820 -12.70 3.32 9.22
N PHE A 821 -12.88 2.04 8.85
CA PHE A 821 -13.65 1.09 9.66
C PHE A 821 -12.83 -0.09 10.20
N GLN A 822 -11.66 -0.41 9.61
CA GLN A 822 -10.77 -1.44 10.13
C GLN A 822 -10.36 -1.11 11.57
N SER A 823 -10.26 -2.14 12.43
CA SER A 823 -10.05 -1.98 13.88
C SER A 823 -11.10 -1.09 14.57
N ALA A 824 -12.34 -1.08 14.06
CA ALA A 824 -13.41 -0.17 14.49
C ALA A 824 -12.98 1.32 14.43
N GLY A 825 -12.15 1.71 13.47
CA GLY A 825 -11.63 3.06 13.34
C GLY A 825 -10.72 3.51 14.50
N GLN A 826 -10.27 2.59 15.35
CA GLN A 826 -9.41 2.86 16.51
C GLN A 826 -7.92 2.92 16.14
N ARG A 827 -7.60 3.47 14.98
CA ARG A 827 -6.22 3.75 14.54
C ARG A 827 -6.02 5.26 14.53
N CYS A 828 -4.87 5.74 15.00
CA CYS A 828 -4.51 7.15 14.87
C CYS A 828 -4.43 7.58 13.39
N SER A 829 -4.16 6.65 12.48
CA SER A 829 -4.14 6.86 11.03
C SER A 829 -5.49 6.70 10.31
N ALA A 830 -6.56 6.34 11.03
CA ALA A 830 -7.85 6.07 10.41
C ALA A 830 -8.43 7.31 9.71
N CYS A 831 -9.06 7.10 8.56
CA CYS A 831 -9.70 8.16 7.79
C CYS A 831 -10.93 8.68 8.51
N ARG A 832 -10.95 9.99 8.80
CA ARG A 832 -12.04 10.67 9.49
C ARG A 832 -12.94 11.43 8.52
N VAL A 833 -12.35 11.96 7.45
CA VAL A 833 -13.05 12.76 6.44
C VAL A 833 -12.60 12.37 5.03
N VAL A 834 -13.53 11.99 4.17
CA VAL A 834 -13.33 11.89 2.73
C VAL A 834 -13.77 13.20 2.09
N LEU A 835 -12.92 13.79 1.25
CA LEU A 835 -13.27 14.88 0.37
C LEU A 835 -13.35 14.34 -1.06
N VAL A 836 -14.56 14.27 -1.60
CA VAL A 836 -14.83 13.68 -2.91
C VAL A 836 -15.26 14.76 -3.90
N GLN A 837 -14.69 14.73 -5.11
CA GLN A 837 -15.05 15.68 -6.15
C GLN A 837 -16.54 15.52 -6.50
N LYS A 838 -17.24 16.65 -6.60
CA LYS A 838 -18.70 16.71 -6.78
C LYS A 838 -19.21 15.86 -7.93
N ASP A 839 -18.49 15.81 -9.04
CA ASP A 839 -18.87 15.09 -10.27
C ASP A 839 -19.01 13.58 -10.10
N ILE A 840 -18.38 12.99 -9.06
CA ILE A 840 -18.42 11.56 -8.77
C ILE A 840 -19.06 11.24 -7.41
N ALA A 841 -19.44 12.26 -6.63
CA ALA A 841 -19.79 12.13 -5.23
C ALA A 841 -21.03 11.27 -4.97
N ASP A 842 -22.08 11.36 -5.80
CA ASP A 842 -23.29 10.54 -5.64
C ASP A 842 -23.00 9.07 -5.87
N ARG A 843 -22.26 8.76 -6.95
CA ARG A 843 -21.88 7.38 -7.30
C ARG A 843 -20.91 6.78 -6.28
N PHE A 844 -20.01 7.60 -5.74
CA PHE A 844 -19.16 7.23 -4.61
C PHE A 844 -20.01 6.91 -3.37
N ALA A 845 -20.99 7.76 -3.03
CA ALA A 845 -21.85 7.56 -1.87
C ALA A 845 -22.70 6.28 -1.98
N GLU A 846 -23.24 5.99 -3.17
CA GLU A 846 -23.97 4.74 -3.46
C GLU A 846 -23.10 3.50 -3.27
N MET A 847 -21.90 3.50 -3.86
CA MET A 847 -20.95 2.38 -3.76
C MET A 847 -20.42 2.20 -2.33
N LEU A 848 -20.14 3.30 -1.62
CA LEU A 848 -19.75 3.29 -0.21
C LEU A 848 -20.87 2.70 0.66
N ALA A 849 -22.12 3.10 0.45
CA ALA A 849 -23.26 2.57 1.19
C ALA A 849 -23.43 1.06 0.98
N GLY A 850 -23.32 0.60 -0.26
CA GLY A 850 -23.35 -0.83 -0.57
C GLY A 850 -22.18 -1.60 0.06
N ALA A 851 -20.97 -1.04 0.06
CA ALA A 851 -19.80 -1.68 0.66
C ALA A 851 -19.90 -1.75 2.20
N VAL A 852 -20.38 -0.68 2.85
CA VAL A 852 -20.63 -0.63 4.31
C VAL A 852 -21.67 -1.67 4.73
N ALA A 853 -22.70 -1.89 3.89
CA ALA A 853 -23.73 -2.89 4.17
C ALA A 853 -23.19 -4.34 4.20
N GLU A 854 -22.05 -4.60 3.57
CA GLU A 854 -21.43 -5.93 3.53
C GLU A 854 -20.48 -6.20 4.70
N LEU A 855 -20.24 -5.22 5.59
CA LEU A 855 -19.35 -5.38 6.75
C LEU A 855 -20.01 -6.22 7.84
N ASN A 856 -19.28 -7.24 8.31
CA ASN A 856 -19.69 -8.06 9.43
C ASN A 856 -19.12 -7.50 10.74
N ILE A 857 -20.01 -7.17 11.68
CA ILE A 857 -19.67 -6.64 13.01
C ILE A 857 -19.89 -7.76 14.02
N GLY A 858 -18.90 -8.09 14.84
CA GLY A 858 -19.03 -9.24 15.72
C GLY A 858 -17.85 -9.50 16.65
N ALA A 859 -17.88 -10.67 17.28
CA ALA A 859 -16.79 -11.13 18.13
C ALA A 859 -15.52 -11.32 17.27
N PRO A 860 -14.40 -10.65 17.60
CA PRO A 860 -13.21 -10.60 16.75
C PRO A 860 -12.45 -11.94 16.67
N GLU A 861 -12.87 -12.93 17.46
CA GLU A 861 -12.38 -14.31 17.47
C GLU A 861 -12.78 -15.08 16.20
N LEU A 862 -13.82 -14.60 15.49
CA LEU A 862 -14.27 -15.20 14.24
C LEU A 862 -13.56 -14.51 13.06
N LEU A 863 -12.90 -15.29 12.20
CA LEU A 863 -12.25 -14.77 10.99
C LEU A 863 -13.19 -14.00 10.05
N SER A 864 -14.49 -14.33 10.07
CA SER A 864 -15.51 -13.67 9.25
C SER A 864 -15.88 -12.26 9.72
N VAL A 865 -15.39 -11.80 10.87
CA VAL A 865 -15.70 -10.47 11.40
C VAL A 865 -14.73 -9.42 10.85
N ASP A 866 -15.30 -8.37 10.28
CA ASP A 866 -14.54 -7.24 9.73
C ASP A 866 -14.31 -6.13 10.77
N VAL A 867 -15.28 -5.94 11.67
CA VAL A 867 -15.28 -4.84 12.66
C VAL A 867 -15.55 -5.39 14.06
N GLY A 868 -14.54 -5.28 14.93
CA GLY A 868 -14.60 -5.64 16.35
C GLY A 868 -15.25 -4.57 17.24
N PRO A 869 -15.17 -4.72 18.58
CA PRO A 869 -15.69 -3.75 19.53
C PRO A 869 -14.80 -2.51 19.65
N LEU A 870 -15.34 -1.45 20.27
CA LEU A 870 -14.53 -0.43 20.91
C LEU A 870 -13.90 -0.97 22.21
N ILE A 871 -12.85 -0.31 22.69
CA ILE A 871 -12.06 -0.81 23.82
C ILE A 871 -12.83 -0.85 25.14
N ASP A 872 -13.71 0.12 25.42
CA ASP A 872 -14.42 0.22 26.70
C ASP A 872 -15.78 0.96 26.59
N ALA A 873 -16.51 0.94 27.70
CA ALA A 873 -17.83 1.56 27.83
C ALA A 873 -17.81 3.10 27.72
N GLU A 874 -16.70 3.75 28.11
CA GLU A 874 -16.56 5.20 28.05
C GLU A 874 -16.46 5.65 26.58
N ALA A 875 -15.61 4.98 25.80
CA ALA A 875 -15.50 5.18 24.37
C ALA A 875 -16.85 4.94 23.66
N GLN A 876 -17.53 3.83 23.97
CA GLN A 876 -18.84 3.51 23.40
C GLN A 876 -19.88 4.60 23.69
N SER A 877 -19.95 5.07 24.93
CA SER A 877 -20.92 6.09 25.36
C SER A 877 -20.67 7.44 24.68
N ALA A 878 -19.40 7.88 24.64
CA ALA A 878 -19.02 9.14 24.01
C ALA A 878 -19.30 9.14 22.49
N VAL A 879 -18.97 8.04 21.82
CA VAL A 879 -19.21 7.88 20.37
C VAL A 879 -20.70 7.78 20.06
N SER A 880 -21.47 7.06 20.86
CA SER A 880 -22.93 6.98 20.69
C SER A 880 -23.58 8.35 20.80
N ALA A 881 -23.17 9.17 21.76
CA ALA A 881 -23.67 10.53 21.92
C ALA A 881 -23.32 11.40 20.69
N TYR A 882 -22.09 11.29 20.17
CA TYR A 882 -21.67 11.98 18.95
C TYR A 882 -22.50 11.57 17.73
N ILE A 883 -22.75 10.27 17.54
CA ILE A 883 -23.56 9.76 16.42
C ILE A 883 -24.98 10.30 16.48
N GLU A 884 -25.61 10.31 17.66
CA GLU A 884 -26.97 10.84 17.83
C GLU A 884 -27.03 12.36 17.61
N GLU A 885 -25.96 13.09 17.94
CA GLU A 885 -25.82 14.50 17.58
C GLU A 885 -25.72 14.69 16.06
N MET A 886 -24.84 13.93 15.40
CA MET A 886 -24.63 14.01 13.96
C MET A 886 -25.88 13.65 13.15
N LYS A 887 -26.67 12.66 13.59
CA LYS A 887 -27.95 12.30 12.95
C LYS A 887 -28.97 13.44 12.93
N ARG A 888 -28.84 14.46 13.79
CA ARG A 888 -29.70 15.66 13.79
C ARG A 888 -29.25 16.73 12.80
N HIS A 889 -27.99 16.72 12.37
CA HIS A 889 -27.37 17.84 11.64
C HIS A 889 -26.70 17.44 10.31
N ALA A 890 -26.55 16.15 10.04
CA ALA A 890 -25.88 15.62 8.85
C ALA A 890 -26.72 14.51 8.19
N ARG A 891 -26.51 14.33 6.88
CA ARG A 891 -27.19 13.27 6.12
C ARG A 891 -26.45 11.95 6.31
N VAL A 892 -27.14 10.90 6.74
CA VAL A 892 -26.54 9.54 6.77
C VAL A 892 -26.42 9.03 5.35
N ILE A 893 -25.19 8.71 4.92
CA ILE A 893 -24.90 8.04 3.64
C ILE A 893 -25.05 6.54 3.80
N ALA A 894 -24.49 5.99 4.87
CA ALA A 894 -24.42 4.56 5.13
C ALA A 894 -24.42 4.29 6.63
N GLU A 895 -25.07 3.21 7.04
CA GLU A 895 -24.99 2.66 8.39
C GLU A 895 -25.05 1.13 8.25
N ALA A 896 -24.04 0.43 8.77
CA ALA A 896 -23.99 -1.03 8.71
C ALA A 896 -25.13 -1.66 9.52
N ALA A 897 -25.46 -2.92 9.22
CA ALA A 897 -26.53 -3.64 9.89
C ALA A 897 -26.28 -3.74 11.41
N ALA A 898 -27.36 -3.71 12.21
CA ALA A 898 -27.24 -3.94 13.63
C ALA A 898 -26.86 -5.40 13.90
N PRO A 899 -25.84 -5.66 14.73
CA PRO A 899 -25.50 -7.03 15.05
C PRO A 899 -26.48 -7.61 16.08
N ASP A 900 -26.94 -8.83 15.86
CA ASP A 900 -27.81 -9.54 16.79
C ASP A 900 -27.00 -10.20 17.91
N GLY A 901 -27.50 -10.14 19.16
CA GLY A 901 -26.97 -10.94 20.27
C GLY A 901 -25.57 -10.54 20.80
N LEU A 902 -24.99 -9.42 20.37
CA LEU A 902 -23.72 -8.93 20.91
C LEU A 902 -23.90 -8.26 22.28
N THR A 903 -22.98 -8.54 23.20
CA THR A 903 -23.00 -8.01 24.58
C THR A 903 -21.83 -7.07 24.91
N GLY A 904 -20.88 -6.93 23.98
CA GLY A 904 -19.69 -6.07 24.11
C GLY A 904 -19.90 -4.61 23.71
N HIS A 905 -18.79 -3.87 23.63
CA HIS A 905 -18.76 -2.43 23.37
C HIS A 905 -18.79 -2.07 21.88
N PHE A 906 -19.82 -2.47 21.14
CA PHE A 906 -19.88 -2.29 19.69
C PHE A 906 -20.44 -0.93 19.25
N ILE A 907 -19.90 -0.39 18.16
CA ILE A 907 -20.46 0.72 17.38
C ILE A 907 -20.49 0.30 15.91
N ARG A 908 -21.61 0.59 15.24
CA ARG A 908 -21.78 0.28 13.82
C ARG A 908 -20.96 1.24 12.97
N PRO A 909 -20.24 0.77 11.94
CA PRO A 909 -19.74 1.62 10.87
C PRO A 909 -20.85 2.53 10.33
N ILE A 910 -20.59 3.84 10.36
CA ILE A 910 -21.54 4.86 9.89
C ILE A 910 -20.80 5.95 9.13
N ALA A 911 -21.39 6.40 8.03
CA ALA A 911 -20.89 7.49 7.20
C ALA A 911 -21.91 8.63 7.10
N PHE A 912 -21.47 9.85 7.34
CA PHE A 912 -22.26 11.07 7.23
C PHE A 912 -21.77 11.94 6.08
N GLU A 913 -22.68 12.55 5.34
CA GLU A 913 -22.36 13.72 4.51
C GLU A 913 -22.50 14.99 5.33
N VAL A 914 -21.48 15.84 5.25
CA VAL A 914 -21.42 17.14 5.92
C VAL A 914 -21.01 18.24 4.93
N ASP A 915 -21.49 19.46 5.15
CA ASP A 915 -21.30 20.57 4.19
C ASP A 915 -19.86 21.07 4.13
N ARG A 916 -19.11 20.92 5.22
CA ARG A 916 -17.74 21.42 5.36
C ARG A 916 -16.95 20.61 6.38
N ILE A 917 -15.64 20.57 6.20
CA ILE A 917 -14.72 19.79 7.04
C ILE A 917 -14.71 20.24 8.51
N ASP A 918 -14.90 21.53 8.79
CA ASP A 918 -14.80 22.09 10.15
C ASP A 918 -15.89 21.65 11.12
N ILE A 919 -16.92 20.96 10.61
CA ILE A 919 -17.92 20.31 11.49
C ILE A 919 -17.23 19.22 12.34
N VAL A 920 -16.15 18.63 11.82
CA VAL A 920 -15.28 17.72 12.57
C VAL A 920 -14.22 18.57 13.29
N ASP A 921 -14.57 19.04 14.48
CA ASP A 921 -13.73 19.94 15.30
C ASP A 921 -12.75 19.21 16.23
N ARG A 922 -12.92 17.89 16.38
CA ARG A 922 -12.11 17.02 17.21
C ARG A 922 -11.99 15.62 16.59
N GLU A 923 -11.00 14.87 17.03
CA GLU A 923 -10.86 13.47 16.66
C GLU A 923 -11.99 12.62 17.28
N VAL A 924 -12.67 11.84 16.44
CA VAL A 924 -13.63 10.81 16.86
C VAL A 924 -12.99 9.45 16.61
N PHE A 925 -12.55 8.80 17.68
CA PHE A 925 -11.73 7.58 17.63
C PHE A 925 -12.57 6.30 17.50
N ALA A 926 -13.37 6.23 16.43
CA ALA A 926 -14.39 5.20 16.22
C ALA A 926 -14.69 4.98 14.73
N PRO A 927 -15.55 4.02 14.33
CA PRO A 927 -15.85 3.73 12.94
C PRO A 927 -16.91 4.71 12.39
N VAL A 928 -16.60 6.01 12.47
CA VAL A 928 -17.45 7.13 12.02
C VAL A 928 -16.72 7.90 10.94
N LEU A 929 -17.27 7.88 9.73
CA LEU A 929 -16.72 8.57 8.56
C LEU A 929 -17.56 9.81 8.22
N HIS A 930 -16.89 10.89 7.81
CA HIS A 930 -17.52 12.08 7.27
C HIS A 930 -17.16 12.23 5.79
N VAL A 931 -18.08 12.71 4.98
CA VAL A 931 -17.89 12.92 3.54
C VAL A 931 -18.24 14.36 3.21
N VAL A 932 -17.31 15.05 2.56
CA VAL A 932 -17.44 16.43 2.09
C VAL A 932 -17.30 16.44 0.58
N ARG A 933 -18.12 17.24 -0.09
CA ARG A 933 -18.02 17.44 -1.55
C ARG A 933 -17.16 18.65 -1.84
N PHE A 934 -16.33 18.59 -2.89
CA PHE A 934 -15.57 19.75 -3.35
C PHE A 934 -15.66 19.91 -4.89
N GLU A 935 -15.54 21.14 -5.36
CA GLU A 935 -15.49 21.47 -6.79
C GLU A 935 -14.08 21.19 -7.36
N SER A 936 -13.95 20.74 -8.61
CA SER A 936 -12.66 20.36 -9.21
C SER A 936 -11.56 21.44 -9.10
N SER A 937 -11.95 22.71 -9.24
CA SER A 937 -11.04 23.87 -9.12
C SER A 937 -10.56 24.17 -7.70
N ALA A 938 -11.15 23.53 -6.69
CA ALA A 938 -10.93 23.85 -5.28
C ALA A 938 -9.80 23.04 -4.61
N LEU A 939 -9.10 22.15 -5.33
CA LEU A 939 -8.09 21.24 -4.77
C LEU A 939 -7.07 21.96 -3.85
N THR A 940 -6.53 23.09 -4.28
CA THR A 940 -5.59 23.89 -3.47
C THR A 940 -6.23 24.36 -2.16
N SER A 941 -7.41 24.98 -2.26
CA SER A 941 -8.13 25.51 -1.09
C SER A 941 -8.58 24.41 -0.14
N VAL A 942 -8.86 23.21 -0.65
CA VAL A 942 -9.15 22.01 0.15
C VAL A 942 -7.93 21.63 0.98
N VAL A 943 -6.75 21.51 0.37
CA VAL A 943 -5.51 21.17 1.09
C VAL A 943 -5.19 22.23 2.15
N GLU A 944 -5.35 23.52 1.81
CA GLU A 944 -5.15 24.62 2.76
C GLU A 944 -6.15 24.57 3.92
N ARG A 945 -7.41 24.20 3.66
CA ARG A 945 -8.41 24.03 4.71
C ARG A 945 -8.07 22.87 5.64
N ILE A 946 -7.61 21.74 5.10
CA ILE A 946 -7.15 20.59 5.89
C ILE A 946 -5.99 21.00 6.79
N ASN A 947 -4.99 21.69 6.23
CA ASN A 947 -3.86 22.21 7.00
C ASN A 947 -4.29 23.14 8.15
N SER A 948 -5.37 23.91 7.97
CA SER A 948 -5.88 24.85 8.98
C SER A 948 -6.49 24.19 10.21
N LEU A 949 -6.79 22.88 10.16
CA LEU A 949 -7.22 22.11 11.34
C LEU A 949 -6.10 21.93 12.37
N GLY A 950 -4.84 22.17 11.98
CA GLY A 950 -3.68 22.11 12.86
C GLY A 950 -3.15 20.68 13.12
N TYR A 951 -3.90 19.65 12.75
CA TYR A 951 -3.43 18.26 12.71
C TYR A 951 -2.63 17.98 11.42
N GLY A 952 -1.86 16.90 11.44
CA GLY A 952 -0.98 16.57 10.32
C GLY A 952 -0.40 15.15 10.39
N LEU A 953 -1.24 14.13 10.61
CA LEU A 953 -0.80 12.73 10.74
C LEU A 953 -0.83 11.98 9.40
N THR A 954 -2.01 11.54 8.94
CA THR A 954 -2.14 10.86 7.63
C THR A 954 -3.06 11.60 6.66
N MET A 955 -2.75 11.47 5.37
CA MET A 955 -3.63 11.90 4.28
C MET A 955 -3.60 10.87 3.14
N GLY A 956 -4.77 10.58 2.57
CA GLY A 956 -4.92 9.80 1.35
C GLY A 956 -5.20 10.70 0.15
N LEU A 957 -4.72 10.31 -1.03
CA LEU A 957 -5.06 10.92 -2.31
C LEU A 957 -5.33 9.83 -3.35
N HIS A 958 -6.53 9.84 -3.92
CA HIS A 958 -6.86 9.06 -5.11
C HIS A 958 -6.93 9.98 -6.32
N SER A 959 -5.96 9.83 -7.22
CA SER A 959 -5.82 10.61 -8.46
C SER A 959 -4.97 9.84 -9.48
N ARG A 960 -5.19 10.08 -10.77
CA ARG A 960 -4.35 9.63 -11.89
C ARG A 960 -3.50 10.75 -12.48
N ILE A 961 -3.62 11.98 -11.96
CA ILE A 961 -2.93 13.17 -12.46
C ILE A 961 -1.67 13.39 -11.61
N ASP A 962 -0.49 13.29 -12.22
CA ASP A 962 0.78 13.39 -11.49
C ASP A 962 0.99 14.81 -10.96
N ASP A 963 0.58 15.84 -11.71
CA ASP A 963 0.53 17.24 -11.26
C ASP A 963 -0.30 17.44 -9.99
N ALA A 964 -1.47 16.79 -9.89
CA ALA A 964 -2.30 16.86 -8.69
C ALA A 964 -1.57 16.21 -7.50
N MET A 965 -0.90 15.07 -7.72
CA MET A 965 -0.08 14.42 -6.69
C MET A 965 1.07 15.33 -6.23
N HIS A 966 1.79 15.96 -7.15
CA HIS A 966 2.88 16.88 -6.84
C HIS A 966 2.38 18.12 -6.08
N GLN A 967 1.27 18.70 -6.52
CA GLN A 967 0.64 19.86 -5.90
C GLN A 967 0.21 19.56 -4.46
N VAL A 968 -0.47 18.42 -4.23
CA VAL A 968 -0.87 17.99 -2.89
C VAL A 968 0.36 17.68 -2.04
N ALA A 969 1.33 16.90 -2.54
CA ALA A 969 2.55 16.57 -1.80
C ALA A 969 3.40 17.78 -1.40
N ALA A 970 3.40 18.85 -2.22
CA ALA A 970 4.10 20.09 -1.92
C ALA A 970 3.37 20.98 -0.90
N ARG A 971 2.03 20.93 -0.86
CA ARG A 971 1.20 21.82 -0.03
C ARG A 971 0.70 21.19 1.27
N ALA A 972 0.46 19.88 1.29
CA ALA A 972 -0.05 19.18 2.46
C ALA A 972 0.96 19.23 3.62
N ARG A 973 0.46 19.62 4.80
CA ARG A 973 1.21 19.62 6.05
C ARG A 973 0.84 18.38 6.87
N VAL A 974 1.22 17.22 6.32
CA VAL A 974 0.97 15.91 6.92
C VAL A 974 2.24 15.07 6.95
N GLY A 975 2.39 14.28 8.02
CA GLY A 975 3.54 13.41 8.19
C GLY A 975 3.58 12.24 7.22
N ASN A 976 2.44 11.65 6.86
CA ASN A 976 2.36 10.49 5.97
C ASN A 976 1.28 10.71 4.89
N LEU A 977 1.71 10.85 3.64
CA LEU A 977 0.83 10.97 2.47
C LEU A 977 0.83 9.66 1.66
N TYR A 978 -0.36 9.13 1.42
CA TYR A 978 -0.60 7.87 0.71
C TYR A 978 -1.36 8.13 -0.59
N VAL A 979 -0.84 7.66 -1.72
CA VAL A 979 -1.44 7.88 -3.04
C VAL A 979 -1.92 6.57 -3.66
N ASN A 980 -3.20 6.53 -4.05
CA ASN A 980 -3.89 5.40 -4.66
C ASN A 980 -3.80 4.11 -3.86
N ARG A 981 -3.97 4.21 -2.54
CA ARG A 981 -4.02 3.10 -1.58
C ARG A 981 -4.67 3.59 -0.29
N ASN A 982 -5.01 2.66 0.60
CA ASN A 982 -5.35 2.99 1.98
C ASN A 982 -4.23 3.76 2.71
N GLN A 983 -4.60 4.45 3.78
CA GLN A 983 -3.70 5.32 4.56
C GLN A 983 -3.36 4.77 5.95
N ILE A 984 -3.49 3.46 6.13
CA ILE A 984 -3.25 2.75 7.40
C ILE A 984 -2.14 1.70 7.23
N GLY A 985 -1.68 1.10 8.34
CA GLY A 985 -0.69 0.01 8.30
C GLY A 985 0.68 0.46 7.79
N ALA A 986 1.19 1.58 8.32
CA ALA A 986 2.54 2.04 8.01
C ALA A 986 3.58 0.99 8.42
N VAL A 987 4.48 0.62 7.50
CA VAL A 987 5.49 -0.43 7.75
C VAL A 987 6.79 0.21 8.23
N VAL A 988 7.33 -0.32 9.33
CA VAL A 988 8.57 0.18 9.97
C VAL A 988 9.74 0.20 8.97
N GLY A 989 10.42 1.34 8.85
CA GLY A 989 11.54 1.52 7.92
C GLY A 989 11.17 1.71 6.45
N VAL A 990 9.90 1.51 6.09
CA VAL A 990 9.34 1.71 4.74
C VAL A 990 8.53 2.99 4.70
N GLN A 991 7.57 3.13 5.63
CA GLN A 991 6.83 4.36 5.88
C GLN A 991 7.02 4.81 7.33
N PRO A 992 8.18 5.40 7.69
CA PRO A 992 8.36 6.03 8.99
C PRO A 992 7.12 6.82 9.40
N PHE A 993 6.59 6.53 10.59
CA PHE A 993 5.25 6.96 10.98
C PHE A 993 5.32 8.02 12.07
N GLY A 994 4.53 9.07 11.91
CA GLY A 994 4.44 10.18 12.86
C GLY A 994 4.03 11.47 12.18
N GLY A 995 3.38 12.35 12.92
CA GLY A 995 2.75 13.56 12.38
C GLY A 995 3.55 14.85 12.59
N GLU A 996 2.92 15.96 12.21
CA GLU A 996 3.35 17.32 12.57
C GLU A 996 2.19 18.11 13.19
N GLY A 997 2.49 19.29 13.74
CA GLY A 997 1.48 20.12 14.39
C GLY A 997 0.87 19.45 15.63
N LEU A 998 -0.45 19.43 15.72
CA LEU A 998 -1.19 18.81 16.83
C LEU A 998 -1.04 17.29 16.88
N SER A 999 -0.53 16.67 15.82
CA SER A 999 -0.41 15.21 15.70
C SER A 999 0.88 14.64 16.27
N GLY A 1000 1.90 15.46 16.53
CA GLY A 1000 3.08 14.97 17.24
C GLY A 1000 4.28 15.90 17.18
N THR A 1001 5.29 15.57 17.99
CA THR A 1001 6.57 16.28 18.03
C THR A 1001 7.57 15.76 16.99
N GLY A 1002 7.39 14.50 16.55
CA GLY A 1002 8.45 13.71 15.95
C GLY A 1002 9.61 13.44 16.94
N PRO A 1003 10.69 12.78 16.48
CA PRO A 1003 10.87 12.21 15.14
C PRO A 1003 9.96 11.00 14.90
N LYS A 1004 9.84 10.57 13.65
CA LYS A 1004 8.97 9.46 13.26
C LYS A 1004 9.42 8.12 13.86
N ALA A 1005 8.48 7.37 14.42
CA ALA A 1005 8.68 5.98 14.79
C ALA A 1005 9.02 5.15 13.54
N GLY A 1006 9.95 4.19 13.69
CA GLY A 1006 10.45 3.40 12.57
C GLY A 1006 11.22 4.21 11.53
N GLY A 1007 11.62 5.43 11.87
CA GLY A 1007 12.41 6.34 11.03
C GLY A 1007 13.88 6.45 11.45
N PRO A 1008 14.72 7.03 10.57
CA PRO A 1008 16.16 7.14 10.80
C PRO A 1008 16.52 8.06 11.97
N HIS A 1009 15.67 9.03 12.33
CA HIS A 1009 15.99 10.02 13.36
C HIS A 1009 15.51 9.65 14.77
N TYR A 1010 14.70 8.59 14.91
CA TYR A 1010 14.07 8.23 16.19
C TYR A 1010 15.08 7.93 17.31
N LEU A 1011 16.09 7.10 17.02
CA LEU A 1011 17.10 6.72 18.01
C LEU A 1011 17.99 7.90 18.42
N HIS A 1012 18.24 8.85 17.52
CA HIS A 1012 19.02 10.04 17.83
C HIS A 1012 18.35 10.93 18.87
N ALA A 1013 17.01 11.01 18.89
CA ALA A 1013 16.27 11.79 19.88
C ALA A 1013 16.36 11.21 21.31
N LEU A 1014 16.76 9.93 21.44
CA LEU A 1014 16.94 9.25 22.73
C LEU A 1014 18.40 9.26 23.22
N ARG A 1015 19.22 10.16 22.66
CA ARG A 1015 20.56 10.52 23.14
C ARG A 1015 20.52 11.92 23.77
N LYS A 1016 21.43 12.19 24.69
CA LYS A 1016 21.60 13.54 25.25
C LYS A 1016 21.97 14.51 24.12
N ARG A 1017 21.43 15.72 24.23
CA ARG A 1017 21.81 16.81 23.31
C ARG A 1017 23.21 17.30 23.67
N ASN A 1018 24.05 17.54 22.67
CA ASN A 1018 25.34 18.19 22.85
C ASN A 1018 25.15 19.71 22.87
N VAL A 1019 24.61 20.26 23.96
CA VAL A 1019 24.46 21.71 24.13
C VAL A 1019 25.41 22.15 25.24
N GLU A 1020 26.35 23.04 24.94
CA GLU A 1020 27.20 23.67 25.96
C GLU A 1020 26.52 24.94 26.48
N PRO A 1021 26.24 25.05 27.78
CA PRO A 1021 25.66 26.27 28.35
C PRO A 1021 26.61 27.46 28.22
N ALA A 1022 26.07 28.62 27.82
CA ALA A 1022 26.82 29.88 27.91
C ALA A 1022 27.07 30.25 29.39
N ALA A 1023 28.26 30.77 29.70
CA ALA A 1023 28.68 31.12 31.06
C ALA A 1023 28.02 32.41 31.61
N GLU A 1024 27.49 33.27 30.73
CA GLU A 1024 26.90 34.56 31.09
C GLU A 1024 25.37 34.56 30.92
N THR A 1025 24.67 35.17 31.87
CA THR A 1025 23.23 35.44 31.78
C THR A 1025 22.97 36.58 30.81
N SER A 1026 22.22 36.33 29.74
CA SER A 1026 21.74 37.36 28.82
C SER A 1026 20.22 37.37 28.91
N PRO A 1027 19.56 38.48 29.30
CA PRO A 1027 18.13 38.46 29.58
C PRO A 1027 17.35 38.10 28.31
N ALA A 1028 16.71 36.92 28.31
CA ALA A 1028 15.91 36.44 27.20
C ALA A 1028 14.63 37.27 26.94
N MET A 1029 14.37 38.32 27.74
CA MET A 1029 13.22 39.22 27.60
C MET A 1029 13.68 40.69 27.51
N ALA A 1030 13.26 41.38 26.46
CA ALA A 1030 13.41 42.84 26.30
C ALA A 1030 12.06 43.56 26.44
N ALA A 1031 12.07 44.84 26.85
CA ALA A 1031 10.89 45.66 27.13
C ALA A 1031 10.04 45.99 25.87
N GLU A 1032 8.76 46.29 26.11
CA GLU A 1032 7.63 46.43 25.17
C GLU A 1032 7.95 47.16 23.84
N GLY A 1033 7.62 46.51 22.72
CA GLY A 1033 7.61 47.08 21.37
C GLY A 1033 6.18 47.27 20.85
N SER A 1034 5.99 48.15 19.85
CA SER A 1034 4.67 48.44 19.26
C SER A 1034 4.04 47.20 18.58
N ILE A 1035 3.00 46.65 19.20
CA ILE A 1035 2.30 45.39 18.83
C ILE A 1035 1.76 45.41 17.40
N ALA A 1036 1.23 46.54 16.94
CA ALA A 1036 0.57 46.64 15.63
C ALA A 1036 1.55 46.49 14.44
N MET A 1037 2.76 47.06 14.57
CA MET A 1037 3.77 47.00 13.51
C MET A 1037 4.41 45.60 13.41
N LEU A 1038 4.50 44.87 14.52
CA LEU A 1038 4.99 43.50 14.55
C LEU A 1038 4.02 42.53 13.85
N ALA A 1039 2.71 42.68 14.07
CA ALA A 1039 1.69 41.83 13.46
C ALA A 1039 1.74 41.89 11.92
N GLN A 1040 1.82 43.10 11.35
CA GLN A 1040 1.91 43.31 9.91
C GLN A 1040 3.20 42.71 9.31
N ARG A 1041 4.34 42.90 9.96
CA ARG A 1041 5.63 42.34 9.49
C ARG A 1041 5.65 40.81 9.56
N MET A 1042 5.05 40.22 10.59
CA MET A 1042 4.88 38.77 10.71
C MET A 1042 3.96 38.20 9.63
N GLU A 1043 2.99 38.97 9.12
CA GLU A 1043 2.10 38.56 8.03
C GLU A 1043 2.84 38.54 6.69
N LEU A 1044 3.67 39.56 6.44
CA LEU A 1044 4.56 39.57 5.27
C LEU A 1044 5.56 38.41 5.29
N LEU A 1045 6.14 38.12 6.45
CA LEU A 1045 7.05 36.98 6.63
C LEU A 1045 6.35 35.63 6.40
N GLU A 1046 5.11 35.48 6.86
CA GLU A 1046 4.31 34.27 6.63
C GLU A 1046 3.96 34.09 5.15
N ALA A 1047 3.54 35.16 4.47
CA ALA A 1047 3.30 35.14 3.03
C ALA A 1047 4.58 34.79 2.24
N GLY A 1048 5.71 35.41 2.61
CA GLY A 1048 7.01 35.11 2.01
C GLY A 1048 7.47 33.67 2.28
N PHE A 1049 7.18 33.12 3.46
CA PHE A 1049 7.43 31.72 3.79
C PHE A 1049 6.64 30.76 2.88
N GLU A 1050 5.36 31.04 2.62
CA GLU A 1050 4.52 30.19 1.77
C GLU A 1050 5.03 30.12 0.32
N GLU A 1051 5.55 31.22 -0.20
CA GLU A 1051 6.24 31.23 -1.50
C GLU A 1051 7.58 30.49 -1.42
N TRP A 1052 8.39 30.80 -0.40
CA TRP A 1052 9.73 30.26 -0.22
C TRP A 1052 9.79 28.74 -0.07
N ARG A 1053 8.86 28.16 0.69
CA ARG A 1053 8.86 26.71 0.97
C ARG A 1053 8.56 25.87 -0.28
N LEU A 1054 7.99 26.46 -1.32
CA LEU A 1054 7.68 25.82 -2.60
C LEU A 1054 8.80 25.98 -3.64
N LEU A 1055 9.80 26.84 -3.40
CA LEU A 1055 10.93 27.04 -4.31
C LEU A 1055 11.89 25.84 -4.32
N VAL A 1056 12.33 25.45 -5.51
CA VAL A 1056 13.21 24.30 -5.75
C VAL A 1056 14.70 24.69 -5.85
N ASP A 1057 15.02 25.94 -6.18
CA ASP A 1057 16.36 26.46 -6.48
C ASP A 1057 17.04 27.17 -5.28
N ARG A 1058 16.54 26.91 -4.07
CA ARG A 1058 16.99 27.57 -2.82
C ARG A 1058 18.50 27.52 -2.58
N HIS A 1059 19.17 26.45 -3.00
CA HIS A 1059 20.63 26.32 -2.91
C HIS A 1059 21.38 27.39 -3.73
N ASP A 1060 20.97 27.59 -4.99
CA ASP A 1060 21.60 28.55 -5.89
C ASP A 1060 21.34 29.99 -5.41
N ILE A 1061 20.12 30.27 -4.95
CA ILE A 1061 19.76 31.56 -4.35
C ILE A 1061 20.70 31.89 -3.21
N PHE A 1062 20.93 30.97 -2.27
CA PHE A 1062 21.84 31.21 -1.14
C PHE A 1062 23.31 31.33 -1.56
N GLN A 1063 23.77 30.55 -2.54
CA GLN A 1063 25.12 30.72 -3.09
C GLN A 1063 25.32 32.11 -3.68
N ARG A 1064 24.41 32.57 -4.56
CA ARG A 1064 24.50 33.91 -5.15
C ARG A 1064 24.38 35.00 -4.10
N ALA A 1065 23.48 34.85 -3.12
CA ALA A 1065 23.31 35.82 -2.04
C ALA A 1065 24.56 35.89 -1.15
N ALA A 1066 25.21 34.77 -0.84
CA ALA A 1066 26.46 34.75 -0.09
C ALA A 1066 27.57 35.52 -0.82
N HIS A 1067 27.67 35.37 -2.15
CA HIS A 1067 28.61 36.14 -2.97
C HIS A 1067 28.28 37.63 -2.97
N ALA A 1068 27.00 38.00 -3.04
CA ALA A 1068 26.57 39.41 -2.95
C ALA A 1068 26.94 40.03 -1.59
N ALA A 1069 26.60 39.37 -0.49
CA ALA A 1069 26.95 39.81 0.87
C ALA A 1069 28.47 39.97 1.07
N SER A 1070 29.26 39.03 0.53
CA SER A 1070 30.73 39.10 0.61
C SER A 1070 31.29 40.31 -0.15
N ARG A 1071 30.71 40.66 -1.31
CA ARG A 1071 31.11 41.86 -2.07
C ARG A 1071 30.83 43.17 -1.31
N ASP A 1072 29.77 43.18 -0.52
CA ASP A 1072 29.35 44.32 0.29
C ASP A 1072 30.03 44.36 1.68
N SER A 1073 31.03 43.49 1.92
CA SER A 1073 31.77 43.34 3.18
C SER A 1073 30.87 42.97 4.38
N GLU A 1074 29.78 42.24 4.13
CA GLU A 1074 28.85 41.75 5.16
C GLU A 1074 29.23 40.30 5.58
N ASP A 1075 30.39 40.14 6.23
CA ASP A 1075 31.01 38.83 6.47
C ASP A 1075 30.12 37.82 7.21
N LEU A 1076 29.38 38.25 8.25
CA LEU A 1076 28.48 37.37 9.01
C LEU A 1076 27.28 36.90 8.17
N ALA A 1077 26.76 37.76 7.29
CA ALA A 1077 25.66 37.42 6.39
C ALA A 1077 26.13 36.44 5.31
N ALA A 1078 27.32 36.69 4.75
CA ALA A 1078 27.95 35.78 3.79
C ALA A 1078 28.21 34.39 4.40
N GLN A 1079 28.68 34.34 5.65
CA GLN A 1079 28.86 33.09 6.40
C GLN A 1079 27.53 32.34 6.61
N ALA A 1080 26.50 33.02 7.11
CA ALA A 1080 25.18 32.42 7.34
C ALA A 1080 24.58 31.84 6.05
N LEU A 1081 24.63 32.60 4.94
CA LEU A 1081 24.09 32.19 3.65
C LEU A 1081 24.89 31.04 3.02
N SER A 1082 26.22 31.06 3.14
CA SER A 1082 27.08 29.97 2.66
C SER A 1082 26.82 28.68 3.44
N ALA A 1083 26.71 28.76 4.77
CA ALA A 1083 26.36 27.63 5.61
C ALA A 1083 24.94 27.10 5.32
N ALA A 1084 23.96 27.99 5.13
CA ALA A 1084 22.61 27.60 4.72
C ALA A 1084 22.60 26.85 3.38
N ALA A 1085 23.38 27.31 2.39
CA ALA A 1085 23.53 26.62 1.11
C ALA A 1085 24.13 25.21 1.27
N ALA A 1086 25.10 25.04 2.18
CA ALA A 1086 25.69 23.75 2.48
C ALA A 1086 24.68 22.79 3.14
N PHE A 1087 23.88 23.27 4.10
CA PHE A 1087 22.85 22.45 4.75
C PHE A 1087 21.74 22.00 3.79
N ILE A 1088 21.28 22.87 2.87
CA ILE A 1088 20.26 22.52 1.87
C ILE A 1088 20.66 21.27 1.08
N LYS A 1089 21.92 21.17 0.66
CA LYS A 1089 22.40 20.05 -0.16
C LYS A 1089 22.19 18.68 0.50
N GLY A 1090 22.23 18.62 1.84
CA GLY A 1090 21.99 17.40 2.61
C GLY A 1090 20.53 17.16 3.02
N VAL A 1091 19.62 18.10 2.73
CA VAL A 1091 18.24 18.13 3.25
C VAL A 1091 17.19 18.14 2.12
N SER A 1092 17.51 18.72 0.96
CA SER A 1092 16.54 18.96 -0.11
C SER A 1092 16.16 17.73 -0.94
N ALA A 1093 17.04 16.72 -1.00
CA ALA A 1093 16.79 15.51 -1.78
C ALA A 1093 15.95 14.50 -0.97
N PRO A 1094 14.78 14.06 -1.46
CA PRO A 1094 14.06 12.95 -0.86
C PRO A 1094 14.91 11.68 -0.84
N THR A 1095 14.85 10.94 0.26
CA THR A 1095 15.49 9.63 0.41
C THR A 1095 14.51 8.54 0.00
N THR A 1096 14.86 7.71 -0.97
CA THR A 1096 14.09 6.52 -1.31
C THR A 1096 14.24 5.47 -0.20
N LEU A 1097 13.12 4.94 0.27
CA LEU A 1097 13.09 3.89 1.29
C LEU A 1097 12.82 2.52 0.62
N PRO A 1098 13.35 1.41 1.17
CA PRO A 1098 13.01 0.08 0.70
C PRO A 1098 11.51 -0.17 0.89
N GLY A 1099 10.94 -1.09 0.13
CA GLY A 1099 9.53 -1.45 0.23
C GLY A 1099 9.16 -2.57 -0.72
N PRO A 1100 7.92 -3.06 -0.65
CA PRO A 1100 7.42 -4.08 -1.57
C PRO A 1100 7.43 -3.53 -3.01
N THR A 1101 7.52 -4.46 -3.94
CA THR A 1101 7.31 -4.22 -5.36
C THR A 1101 5.94 -3.58 -5.58
N GLY A 1102 5.83 -2.74 -6.61
CA GLY A 1102 4.60 -1.99 -6.88
C GLY A 1102 4.33 -0.81 -5.95
N GLU A 1103 5.33 -0.37 -5.17
CA GLU A 1103 5.27 0.84 -4.35
C GLU A 1103 6.52 1.70 -4.54
N ALA A 1104 6.33 3.01 -4.40
CA ALA A 1104 7.43 3.96 -4.24
C ALA A 1104 7.27 4.65 -2.88
N ASN A 1105 8.32 4.58 -2.06
CA ASN A 1105 8.35 5.14 -0.72
C ASN A 1105 9.50 6.15 -0.62
N THR A 1106 9.18 7.39 -0.25
CA THR A 1106 10.17 8.45 -0.11
C THR A 1106 10.01 9.17 1.22
N LEU A 1107 11.13 9.52 1.84
CA LEU A 1107 11.21 10.34 3.04
C LEU A 1107 11.85 11.68 2.68
N SER A 1108 11.18 12.78 3.00
CA SER A 1108 11.69 14.13 2.80
C SER A 1108 11.72 14.89 4.12
N LEU A 1109 12.67 15.81 4.26
CA LEU A 1109 12.70 16.75 5.36
C LEU A 1109 12.16 18.10 4.85
N ARG A 1110 11.05 18.56 5.44
CA ARG A 1110 10.35 19.80 5.07
C ARG A 1110 10.51 20.87 6.15
N PRO A 1111 10.34 22.16 5.83
CA PRO A 1111 10.46 23.21 6.85
C PRO A 1111 9.34 23.13 7.89
N LYS A 1112 9.66 23.49 9.14
CA LYS A 1112 8.71 23.59 10.26
C LYS A 1112 7.80 24.81 10.16
N GLY A 1113 8.31 25.93 9.64
CA GLY A 1113 7.58 27.19 9.60
C GLY A 1113 8.50 28.39 9.80
N ILE A 1114 8.10 29.32 10.68
CA ILE A 1114 8.91 30.47 11.10
C ILE A 1114 9.68 30.10 12.37
N ILE A 1115 11.01 30.24 12.34
CA ILE A 1115 11.89 29.99 13.49
C ILE A 1115 12.40 31.32 14.05
N LEU A 1116 12.25 31.50 15.36
CA LEU A 1116 12.80 32.64 16.08
C LEU A 1116 14.23 32.32 16.55
N CYS A 1117 15.23 32.91 15.92
CA CYS A 1117 16.64 32.78 16.29
C CYS A 1117 17.03 33.94 17.21
N ILE A 1118 17.15 33.68 18.51
CA ILE A 1118 17.42 34.71 19.53
C ILE A 1118 18.94 34.91 19.73
N GLY A 1119 19.76 33.92 19.34
CA GLY A 1119 21.19 33.89 19.65
C GLY A 1119 21.45 33.33 21.04
N GLY A 1120 22.30 34.01 21.80
CA GLY A 1120 22.80 33.58 23.12
C GLY A 1120 24.27 33.96 23.26
N ALA A 1121 25.16 32.96 23.24
CA ALA A 1121 26.59 33.20 23.14
C ALA A 1121 26.97 33.90 21.81
N PRO A 1122 27.98 34.79 21.79
CA PRO A 1122 28.37 35.52 20.59
C PRO A 1122 28.70 34.60 19.40
N GLY A 1123 28.08 34.84 18.25
CA GLY A 1123 28.36 34.14 16.99
C GLY A 1123 27.45 32.94 16.71
N LEU A 1124 26.78 32.37 17.72
CA LEU A 1124 25.89 31.21 17.53
C LEU A 1124 24.62 31.57 16.75
N GLU A 1125 24.20 32.84 16.77
CA GLU A 1125 23.08 33.31 15.94
C GLU A 1125 23.31 33.07 14.44
N VAL A 1126 24.56 33.05 13.97
CA VAL A 1126 24.90 32.75 12.57
C VAL A 1126 24.52 31.31 12.23
N ASP A 1127 24.88 30.36 13.10
CA ASP A 1127 24.58 28.94 12.93
C ASP A 1127 23.08 28.65 13.08
N GLN A 1128 22.40 29.30 14.04
CA GLN A 1128 20.94 29.18 14.20
C GLN A 1128 20.22 29.63 12.93
N VAL A 1129 20.56 30.82 12.41
CA VAL A 1129 19.96 31.36 11.18
C VAL A 1129 20.32 30.48 9.97
N ALA A 1130 21.57 30.06 9.84
CA ALA A 1130 22.01 29.20 8.74
C ALA A 1130 21.27 27.85 8.72
N LYS A 1131 21.08 27.20 9.88
CA LYS A 1131 20.34 25.94 9.98
C LYS A 1131 18.85 26.12 9.72
N ALA A 1132 18.25 27.17 10.26
CA ALA A 1132 16.83 27.47 10.04
C ALA A 1132 16.55 27.73 8.56
N LEU A 1133 17.30 28.64 7.93
CA LEU A 1133 17.19 28.92 6.49
C LEU A 1133 17.54 27.68 5.65
N GLY A 1134 18.58 26.95 6.03
CA GLY A 1134 19.04 25.74 5.33
C GLY A 1134 18.05 24.58 5.37
N ALA A 1135 17.28 24.44 6.45
CA ALA A 1135 16.14 23.53 6.53
C ALA A 1135 14.88 24.08 5.83
N GLY A 1136 14.94 25.29 5.27
CA GLY A 1136 13.89 25.90 4.48
C GLY A 1136 12.90 26.76 5.26
N ASN A 1137 13.17 27.06 6.52
CA ASN A 1137 12.31 27.88 7.37
C ASN A 1137 12.45 29.35 7.01
N ALA A 1138 11.40 30.13 7.30
CA ALA A 1138 11.54 31.57 7.44
C ALA A 1138 12.07 31.89 8.85
N VAL A 1139 12.72 33.05 9.01
CA VAL A 1139 13.49 33.35 10.22
C VAL A 1139 13.15 34.72 10.78
N VAL A 1140 13.01 34.80 12.11
CA VAL A 1140 13.07 36.07 12.84
C VAL A 1140 14.41 36.10 13.59
N ALA A 1141 15.22 37.12 13.39
CA ALA A 1141 16.59 37.19 13.90
C ALA A 1141 16.99 38.63 14.29
N PRO A 1142 18.13 38.82 15.00
CA PRO A 1142 18.62 40.16 15.34
C PRO A 1142 18.88 41.01 14.09
N GLU A 1143 18.47 42.28 14.10
CA GLU A 1143 18.60 43.22 12.97
C GLU A 1143 20.01 43.24 12.34
N ARG A 1144 21.05 43.20 13.18
CA ARG A 1144 22.45 43.19 12.73
C ARG A 1144 22.82 42.05 11.76
N LEU A 1145 22.06 40.95 11.79
CA LEU A 1145 22.26 39.79 10.92
C LEU A 1145 21.15 39.70 9.85
N ALA A 1146 19.90 39.93 10.25
CA ALA A 1146 18.74 39.82 9.37
C ALA A 1146 18.73 40.84 8.23
N GLU A 1147 19.08 42.10 8.51
CA GLU A 1147 19.03 43.18 7.51
C GLU A 1147 20.03 42.99 6.36
N PRO A 1148 21.33 42.71 6.63
CA PRO A 1148 22.29 42.25 5.62
C PRO A 1148 21.81 41.07 4.76
N ILE A 1149 21.35 39.99 5.40
CA ILE A 1149 20.88 38.78 4.70
C ILE A 1149 19.68 39.13 3.80
N GLY A 1150 18.72 39.90 4.30
CA GLY A 1150 17.56 40.35 3.53
C GLY A 1150 17.94 41.18 2.31
N ARG A 1151 18.93 42.08 2.42
CA ARG A 1151 19.45 42.85 1.27
C ARG A 1151 20.12 41.93 0.24
N ALA A 1152 20.97 41.02 0.69
CA ALA A 1152 21.67 40.09 -0.19
C ALA A 1152 20.70 39.18 -0.97
N LEU A 1153 19.63 38.70 -0.31
CA LEU A 1153 18.58 37.91 -0.95
C LEU A 1153 17.80 38.72 -2.00
N LYS A 1154 17.44 39.97 -1.69
CA LYS A 1154 16.78 40.88 -2.64
C LYS A 1154 17.68 41.20 -3.84
N ALA A 1155 18.98 41.39 -3.61
CA ALA A 1155 19.96 41.68 -4.66
C ALA A 1155 20.07 40.56 -5.71
N VAL A 1156 19.76 39.31 -5.33
CA VAL A 1156 19.79 38.15 -6.24
C VAL A 1156 18.42 37.78 -6.81
N GLY A 1157 17.40 38.59 -6.54
CA GLY A 1157 16.07 38.51 -7.14
C GLY A 1157 14.98 37.90 -6.26
N LEU A 1158 15.26 37.51 -5.00
CA LEU A 1158 14.23 36.98 -4.10
C LEU A 1158 13.38 38.12 -3.54
N GLN A 1159 12.13 38.23 -4.01
CA GLN A 1159 11.18 39.25 -3.54
C GLN A 1159 10.48 38.84 -2.23
N ALA A 1160 10.28 37.54 -2.01
CA ALA A 1160 9.65 36.99 -0.82
C ALA A 1160 10.44 37.36 0.45
N GLU A 1161 9.74 37.89 1.46
CA GLU A 1161 10.34 38.20 2.76
C GLU A 1161 10.45 36.91 3.59
N ILE A 1162 11.67 36.36 3.70
CA ILE A 1162 11.94 35.10 4.40
C ILE A 1162 12.76 35.28 5.68
N ILE A 1163 13.21 36.50 5.94
CA ILE A 1163 13.96 36.86 7.14
C ILE A 1163 13.50 38.23 7.65
N LEU A 1164 13.22 38.29 8.94
CA LEU A 1164 12.73 39.49 9.61
C LEU A 1164 13.71 39.94 10.70
N GLY A 1165 14.19 41.18 10.58
CA GLY A 1165 15.04 41.82 11.59
C GLY A 1165 14.22 42.46 12.71
N LEU A 1166 14.51 42.09 13.95
CA LEU A 1166 13.98 42.75 15.16
C LEU A 1166 15.12 43.15 16.12
N PRO A 1167 14.91 44.16 16.99
CA PRO A 1167 15.90 44.58 17.99
C PRO A 1167 15.94 43.56 19.14
N LEU A 1168 16.50 42.38 18.86
CA LEU A 1168 16.64 41.27 19.80
C LEU A 1168 17.98 41.43 20.55
N ALA A 1169 17.98 42.19 21.64
CA ALA A 1169 19.16 42.50 22.45
C ALA A 1169 19.59 41.32 23.36
N GLY A 1170 19.73 40.11 22.80
CA GLY A 1170 19.98 38.88 23.56
C GLY A 1170 18.70 38.24 24.14
N GLY A 1171 17.54 38.77 23.78
CA GLY A 1171 16.22 38.29 24.21
C GLY A 1171 15.11 38.70 23.25
N ALA A 1172 13.91 38.12 23.44
CA ALA A 1172 12.71 38.37 22.65
C ALA A 1172 11.54 38.87 23.54
N PRO A 1173 10.67 39.76 23.03
CA PRO A 1173 9.45 40.15 23.76
C PRO A 1173 8.52 38.96 24.05
N ALA A 1174 7.79 39.01 25.16
CA ALA A 1174 6.83 37.95 25.54
C ALA A 1174 5.78 37.67 24.45
N ASP A 1175 5.28 38.72 23.80
CA ASP A 1175 4.30 38.62 22.71
C ASP A 1175 4.87 37.89 21.48
N LEU A 1176 6.18 37.97 21.26
CA LEU A 1176 6.85 37.26 20.15
C LEU A 1176 7.07 35.78 20.50
N ILE A 1177 7.45 35.48 21.74
CA ILE A 1177 7.63 34.11 22.25
C ILE A 1177 6.30 33.33 22.23
N SER A 1178 5.21 34.00 22.62
CA SER A 1178 3.86 33.45 22.66
C SER A 1178 3.13 33.47 21.31
N ASN A 1179 3.73 34.07 20.27
CA ASN A 1179 3.08 34.19 18.97
C ASN A 1179 2.85 32.81 18.32
N PRO A 1180 1.62 32.45 17.94
CA PRO A 1180 1.31 31.13 17.38
C PRO A 1180 1.97 30.86 16.02
N ARG A 1181 2.40 31.90 15.29
CA ARG A 1181 3.11 31.76 14.01
C ARG A 1181 4.55 31.26 14.16
N ILE A 1182 5.14 31.35 15.37
CA ILE A 1182 6.48 30.84 15.64
C ILE A 1182 6.41 29.33 15.85
N ALA A 1183 7.01 28.59 14.92
CA ALA A 1183 7.05 27.13 14.88
C ALA A 1183 8.24 26.51 15.64
N GLY A 1184 9.14 27.34 16.17
CA GLY A 1184 10.27 26.94 17.00
C GLY A 1184 11.11 28.13 17.42
N ILE A 1185 11.81 27.99 18.55
CA ILE A 1185 12.74 29.02 19.05
C ILE A 1185 14.13 28.40 19.12
N ALA A 1186 15.14 29.04 18.52
CA ALA A 1186 16.55 28.67 18.65
C ALA A 1186 17.25 29.61 19.62
N PHE A 1187 17.83 29.06 20.70
CA PHE A 1187 18.48 29.84 21.75
C PHE A 1187 19.59 29.03 22.44
N ASP A 1188 20.76 29.65 22.60
CA ASP A 1188 21.98 29.07 23.16
C ASP A 1188 22.56 29.98 24.25
N GLY A 1189 21.76 30.27 25.28
CA GLY A 1189 22.12 31.12 26.41
C GLY A 1189 22.29 30.36 27.73
N ALA A 1190 22.20 31.08 28.85
CA ALA A 1190 22.29 30.48 30.18
C ALA A 1190 21.13 29.51 30.44
N MET A 1191 21.38 28.44 31.21
CA MET A 1191 20.38 27.40 31.46
C MET A 1191 19.10 27.90 32.15
N ALA A 1192 19.18 28.97 32.95
CA ALA A 1192 18.01 29.58 33.56
C ALA A 1192 17.06 30.15 32.49
N ASP A 1193 17.61 30.83 31.49
CA ASP A 1193 16.85 31.43 30.38
C ASP A 1193 16.28 30.36 29.45
N VAL A 1194 17.08 29.31 29.14
CA VAL A 1194 16.61 28.13 28.38
C VAL A 1194 15.44 27.45 29.08
N SER A 1195 15.50 27.31 30.41
CA SER A 1195 14.42 26.74 31.22
C SER A 1195 13.18 27.61 31.20
N HIS A 1196 13.34 28.93 31.35
CA HIS A 1196 12.24 29.86 31.29
C HIS A 1196 11.52 29.83 29.93
N LEU A 1197 12.26 29.89 28.82
CA LEU A 1197 11.71 29.76 27.47
C LEU A 1197 11.00 28.43 27.26
N GLY A 1198 11.54 27.33 27.80
CA GLY A 1198 10.91 26.02 27.76
C GLY A 1198 9.54 26.00 28.45
N VAL A 1199 9.40 26.67 29.59
CA VAL A 1199 8.11 26.81 30.30
C VAL A 1199 7.15 27.69 29.50
N CYS A 1200 7.60 28.85 29.01
CA CYS A 1200 6.78 29.74 28.18
C CYS A 1200 6.24 29.04 26.93
N LEU A 1201 7.06 28.21 26.26
CA LEU A 1201 6.64 27.42 25.11
C LEU A 1201 5.64 26.31 25.49
N ALA A 1202 5.78 25.71 26.67
CA ALA A 1202 4.86 24.67 27.13
C ALA A 1202 3.48 25.20 27.50
N ASP A 1203 3.40 26.47 27.92
CA ASP A 1203 2.15 27.15 28.27
C ASP A 1203 1.34 27.65 27.06
N ARG A 1204 1.92 27.61 25.86
CA ARG A 1204 1.21 27.96 24.61
C ARG A 1204 0.09 26.97 24.30
N ASP A 1205 -1.00 27.48 23.76
CA ASP A 1205 -2.03 26.68 23.13
C ASP A 1205 -1.55 26.14 21.77
N GLY A 1206 -2.08 24.99 21.37
CA GLY A 1206 -1.80 24.36 20.08
C GLY A 1206 -0.62 23.35 20.12
N PRO A 1207 0.19 23.26 19.05
CA PRO A 1207 1.20 22.22 18.92
C PRO A 1207 2.38 22.41 19.89
N ILE A 1208 2.95 21.29 20.35
CA ILE A 1208 4.16 21.30 21.19
C ILE A 1208 5.33 21.85 20.37
N THR A 1209 5.75 23.07 20.71
CA THR A 1209 6.76 23.83 19.95
C THR A 1209 8.18 23.53 20.47
N PRO A 1210 9.15 23.20 19.60
CA PRO A 1210 10.50 22.83 20.02
C PRO A 1210 11.36 24.04 20.42
N LEU A 1211 12.18 23.84 21.46
CA LEU A 1211 13.33 24.68 21.78
C LEU A 1211 14.61 24.08 21.17
N LEU A 1212 15.14 24.78 20.18
CA LEU A 1212 16.26 24.42 19.31
C LEU A 1212 17.56 25.09 19.78
N SER A 1213 18.68 24.57 19.30
CA SER A 1213 20.03 25.05 19.58
C SER A 1213 20.87 25.09 18.31
N ALA A 1214 21.84 26.01 18.26
CA ALA A 1214 22.88 26.06 17.24
C ALA A 1214 23.68 24.76 17.14
N HIS A 1215 23.68 23.92 18.18
CA HIS A 1215 24.38 22.63 18.18
C HIS A 1215 23.49 21.46 17.71
N ASP A 1216 22.18 21.66 17.58
CA ASP A 1216 21.29 20.62 17.10
C ASP A 1216 21.59 20.25 15.64
N PRO A 1217 21.43 18.98 15.25
CA PRO A 1217 21.53 18.58 13.85
C PRO A 1217 20.40 19.22 13.02
N VAL A 1218 20.65 19.44 11.73
CA VAL A 1218 19.71 20.15 10.83
C VAL A 1218 18.32 19.50 10.76
N TRP A 1219 18.21 18.18 10.94
CA TRP A 1219 16.92 17.49 10.92
C TRP A 1219 15.96 17.97 12.02
N ARG A 1220 16.49 18.49 13.15
CA ARG A 1220 15.65 19.09 14.20
C ARG A 1220 15.01 20.41 13.81
N TYR A 1221 15.54 21.07 12.78
CA TYR A 1221 14.96 22.29 12.19
C TYR A 1221 13.92 21.97 11.10
N GLY A 1222 13.69 20.70 10.77
CA GLY A 1222 12.69 20.26 9.79
C GLY A 1222 11.65 19.29 10.37
N VAL A 1223 10.71 18.89 9.52
CA VAL A 1223 9.70 17.84 9.77
C VAL A 1223 9.89 16.73 8.75
N GLU A 1224 9.87 15.49 9.21
CA GLU A 1224 9.91 14.35 8.31
C GLU A 1224 8.53 14.18 7.64
N ARG A 1225 8.49 14.02 6.32
CA ARG A 1225 7.28 13.67 5.56
C ARG A 1225 7.54 12.48 4.66
N THR A 1226 6.68 11.47 4.78
CA THR A 1226 6.70 10.28 3.95
C THR A 1226 5.66 10.41 2.84
N LEU A 1227 6.07 10.12 1.60
CA LEU A 1227 5.19 9.97 0.46
C LEU A 1227 5.26 8.52 -0.03
N THR A 1228 4.11 7.85 -0.03
CA THR A 1228 3.95 6.48 -0.50
C THR A 1228 2.99 6.43 -1.67
N ILE A 1229 3.46 5.97 -2.83
CA ILE A 1229 2.68 5.88 -4.06
C ILE A 1229 2.50 4.41 -4.43
N ASN A 1230 1.25 3.98 -4.60
CA ASN A 1230 0.94 2.71 -5.22
C ASN A 1230 1.17 2.80 -6.73
N THR A 1231 2.31 2.30 -7.20
CA THR A 1231 2.68 2.38 -8.62
C THR A 1231 1.94 1.36 -9.50
N THR A 1232 1.24 0.39 -8.89
CA THR A 1232 0.42 -0.61 -9.59
C THR A 1232 -1.04 -0.23 -9.67
N ALA A 1233 -1.44 0.93 -9.15
CA ALA A 1233 -2.84 1.34 -9.13
C ALA A 1233 -3.47 1.36 -10.53
N ALA A 1234 -2.67 1.50 -11.59
CA ALA A 1234 -3.14 1.45 -12.98
C ALA A 1234 -3.56 0.04 -13.45
N GLY A 1235 -3.21 -1.02 -12.72
CA GLY A 1235 -3.53 -2.41 -13.06
C GLY A 1235 -2.33 -3.36 -13.19
N GLY A 1236 -1.10 -2.90 -12.88
CA GLY A 1236 0.08 -3.76 -12.74
C GLY A 1236 1.43 -3.02 -12.69
N ASP A 1237 2.54 -3.78 -12.55
CA ASP A 1237 3.89 -3.27 -12.26
C ASP A 1237 4.85 -3.28 -13.47
N VAL A 1238 5.14 -2.08 -13.98
CA VAL A 1238 6.06 -1.87 -15.12
C VAL A 1238 7.49 -2.37 -14.85
N ARG A 1239 7.99 -2.26 -13.61
CA ARG A 1239 9.38 -2.68 -13.29
C ARG A 1239 9.50 -4.19 -13.40
N LEU A 1240 8.53 -4.91 -12.85
CA LEU A 1240 8.48 -6.37 -12.96
C LEU A 1240 8.35 -6.85 -14.40
N LEU A 1241 7.58 -6.13 -15.23
CA LEU A 1241 7.41 -6.44 -16.65
C LEU A 1241 8.68 -6.20 -17.49
N SER A 1242 9.62 -5.43 -16.96
CA SER A 1242 10.91 -5.10 -17.60
C SER A 1242 12.07 -6.03 -17.22
N LEU A 1243 11.88 -6.92 -16.24
CA LEU A 1243 12.93 -7.83 -15.81
C LEU A 1243 13.37 -8.74 -16.97
N PRO A 1244 14.69 -8.92 -17.18
CA PRO A 1244 15.19 -9.83 -18.20
C PRO A 1244 14.70 -11.26 -17.90
N SER A 1245 14.24 -11.93 -18.96
CA SER A 1245 13.66 -13.28 -18.93
C SER A 1245 14.66 -14.36 -18.54
#